data_AF-A0A836G076-F1
#
_entry.id   AF-A0A836G076-F1
#
_cell.length_a   1.000
_cell.length_b   1.000
_cell.length_c   1.000
_cell.angle_alpha   90.00
_cell.angle_beta   90.00
_cell.angle_gamma   90.00
#
_symmetry.space_group_name_H-M   'P 1'
#
loop_
_entity.id
_entity.type
_entity.pdbx_description
1 polymer ?
#
loop_
_entity_poly.entity_id
_entity_poly.type
_entity_poly.pdbx_seq_one_letter_code
_entity_poly.pdbx_strand_id
1 'polypeptide(L)'
;MKESYKTDYKWEIVWKNVIIFTYIHLAAIYGIYMACLYAKYWSILWFVAVTIAAIIGITAGSHRLWSHRSYKAKWPMRLILMIFQTIAFQDDIYQWARDHRVHHKFTDTDADPYNARRGFFFSHIGWLLIRKHPDIVIKGATIDCSDLMQDPLVVFQKKWYRYLMPLCAFIIPTLVPWWAWNENLWYSWHFAICRYCINLNITWSVNSVAHIWGTKPYDKSVSSTENIGVSLLAFGEGWHNYHHAFPWDYKTAELGNYKFNLTKTFIDFFAYIGLAYDLKTVSADVIKKRVLRFESSTSKMTPNILNTDSKILTEKDLQNEESSITTKMIDAENYTQNRSKNYTKIEGWFKMEPKWLNILYLGFLHLYFVYACFTFDFFENLMTTAWLFVTYGLGGIGTTAGPHRLWTHQAYKAKWQLRVILGICYASAGMVDIYNYRFICFMQDRKNFFNTIKSFQNNIYEWVRDHRVHHKYTDTDADPHNSNRGFFFSHVGWLMVKKNPDVIRRGRQVDMSDVLADPVAAFNIKYFPILKFMFAFLLPVMLPVYAWNETWYRAFVSQDIIRYVILLNAIWSVNSAAHIWGSKPYDAHINPTENRWVNLFSGGEGLHNYHHVFPWDYKAAELHGSPTTTFINFFAKIGWAYDLKEPSKELVKTVMRKRGDGSHSLWEAVPYPAISQIE
;
A
#
# COMPACT_ATOMS: atom_id res chain seq x y z
N MET A 1 -15.48 15.25 -10.94
CA MET A 1 -15.15 16.22 -9.88
C MET A 1 -16.45 16.62 -9.22
N LYS A 2 -16.70 16.20 -7.98
CA LYS A 2 -17.82 16.76 -7.18
C LYS A 2 -17.54 18.24 -6.98
N GLU A 3 -18.56 19.09 -7.15
CA GLU A 3 -18.47 20.54 -6.97
C GLU A 3 -17.69 20.88 -5.70
N SER A 4 -16.78 21.85 -5.80
CA SER A 4 -16.02 22.33 -4.63
C SER A 4 -17.02 22.77 -3.55
N TYR A 5 -16.94 22.19 -2.36
CA TYR A 5 -17.72 22.63 -1.22
C TYR A 5 -17.45 24.13 -0.96
N LYS A 6 -18.41 24.98 -1.33
CA LYS A 6 -18.34 26.42 -1.11
C LYS A 6 -18.92 26.72 0.26
N THR A 7 -18.09 27.28 1.14
CA THR A 7 -18.53 27.86 2.41
C THR A 7 -18.46 29.37 2.26
N ASP A 8 -19.51 30.08 2.68
CA ASP A 8 -19.54 31.56 2.66
C ASP A 8 -18.72 32.15 3.81
N TYR A 9 -18.12 31.31 4.66
CA TYR A 9 -17.32 31.73 5.80
C TYR A 9 -15.95 32.25 5.39
N LYS A 10 -15.69 33.52 5.73
CA LYS A 10 -14.37 34.14 5.56
C LYS A 10 -13.39 33.61 6.60
N TRP A 11 -12.27 33.03 6.15
CA TRP A 11 -11.29 32.43 7.04
C TRP A 11 -10.47 33.49 7.79
N GLU A 12 -10.42 33.37 9.11
CA GLU A 12 -9.57 34.19 9.97
C GLU A 12 -8.39 33.36 10.49
N ILE A 13 -7.18 33.71 10.06
CA ILE A 13 -5.95 32.99 10.41
C ILE A 13 -5.53 33.32 11.85
N VAL A 14 -5.21 32.27 12.61
CA VAL A 14 -4.64 32.36 13.96
C VAL A 14 -3.11 32.25 13.85
N TRP A 15 -2.43 33.37 13.59
CA TRP A 15 -0.98 33.42 13.34
C TRP A 15 -0.13 32.81 14.46
N LYS A 16 -0.57 32.90 15.71
CA LYS A 16 0.07 32.23 16.84
C LYS A 16 0.20 30.72 16.60
N ASN A 17 -0.87 30.08 16.12
CA ASN A 17 -0.88 28.64 15.86
C ASN A 17 -0.01 28.31 14.64
N VAL A 18 -0.06 29.14 13.59
CA VAL A 18 0.82 28.99 12.42
C VAL A 18 2.29 28.95 12.85
N ILE A 19 2.74 29.94 13.63
CA ILE A 19 4.13 30.01 14.10
C ILE A 19 4.50 28.79 14.96
N ILE A 20 3.63 28.40 15.90
CA ILE A 20 3.87 27.24 16.78
C ILE A 20 3.98 25.94 15.98
N PHE A 21 3.04 25.69 15.05
CA PHE A 21 3.09 24.48 14.25
C PHE A 21 4.24 24.49 13.25
N THR A 22 4.59 25.63 12.65
CA THR A 22 5.81 25.75 11.84
C THR A 22 7.05 25.40 12.66
N TYR A 23 7.18 25.93 13.87
CA TYR A 23 8.28 25.57 14.78
C TYR A 23 8.30 24.08 15.10
N ILE A 24 7.17 23.48 15.48
CA ILE A 24 7.08 22.05 15.80
C ILE A 24 7.54 21.19 14.63
N HIS A 25 7.12 21.51 13.40
CA HIS A 25 7.49 20.73 12.21
C HIS A 25 8.98 20.90 11.86
N LEU A 26 9.53 22.11 11.94
CA LEU A 26 10.96 22.35 11.70
C LEU A 26 11.82 21.67 12.77
N ALA A 27 11.45 21.80 14.05
CA ALA A 27 12.12 21.13 15.16
C ALA A 27 11.99 19.61 15.08
N ALA A 28 10.89 19.07 14.54
CA ALA A 28 10.73 17.66 14.27
C ALA A 28 11.65 17.17 13.15
N ILE A 29 11.79 17.91 12.05
CA ILE A 29 12.75 17.58 10.98
C ILE A 29 14.17 17.52 11.55
N TYR A 30 14.54 18.52 12.36
CA TYR A 30 15.82 18.52 13.06
C TYR A 30 15.95 17.36 14.06
N GLY A 31 14.86 17.01 14.76
CA GLY A 31 14.81 15.83 15.63
C GLY A 31 14.98 14.51 14.89
N ILE A 32 14.44 14.37 13.67
CA ILE A 32 14.68 13.20 12.80
C ILE A 32 16.15 13.14 12.40
N TYR A 33 16.71 14.26 11.94
CA TYR A 33 18.13 14.37 11.62
C TYR A 33 19.00 13.93 12.80
N MET A 34 18.70 14.44 14.00
CA MET A 34 19.40 14.07 15.22
C MET A 34 19.21 12.59 15.58
N ALA A 35 18.04 12.03 15.33
CA ALA A 35 17.71 10.65 15.68
C ALA A 35 18.49 9.67 14.82
N CYS A 36 18.66 9.99 13.54
CA CYS A 36 19.40 9.18 12.60
C CYS A 36 20.91 9.19 12.86
N LEU A 37 21.47 10.31 13.33
CA LEU A 37 22.92 10.50 13.39
C LEU A 37 23.53 10.40 14.80
N TYR A 38 22.77 10.75 15.84
CA TYR A 38 23.33 10.94 17.19
C TYR A 38 22.57 10.22 18.31
N ALA A 39 21.37 9.69 18.05
CA ALA A 39 20.58 9.05 19.11
C ALA A 39 21.23 7.75 19.60
N LYS A 40 21.23 7.57 20.92
CA LYS A 40 21.44 6.25 21.50
C LYS A 40 20.24 5.35 21.21
N TYR A 41 20.49 4.05 21.04
CA TYR A 41 19.44 3.08 20.77
C TYR A 41 18.34 3.04 21.85
N TRP A 42 18.72 3.20 23.13
CA TRP A 42 17.75 3.31 24.24
C TRP A 42 16.84 4.52 24.12
N SER A 43 17.35 5.65 23.62
CA SER A 43 16.54 6.83 23.33
C SER A 43 15.50 6.51 22.27
N ILE A 44 15.89 5.85 21.17
CA ILE A 44 14.97 5.46 20.10
C ILE A 44 13.85 4.55 20.65
N LEU A 45 14.20 3.50 21.42
CA LEU A 45 13.23 2.60 22.04
C LEU A 45 12.28 3.33 22.99
N TRP A 46 12.81 4.24 23.81
CA TRP A 46 12.01 5.08 24.70
C TRP A 46 11.01 5.93 23.94
N PHE A 47 11.44 6.66 22.91
CA PHE A 47 10.54 7.52 22.14
C PHE A 47 9.49 6.71 21.37
N VAL A 48 9.84 5.53 20.86
CA VAL A 48 8.86 4.59 20.27
C VAL A 48 7.83 4.13 21.31
N ALA A 49 8.26 3.76 22.53
CA ALA A 49 7.35 3.38 23.61
C ALA A 49 6.41 4.53 24.01
N VAL A 50 6.93 5.76 24.12
CA VAL A 50 6.13 6.96 24.42
C VAL A 50 5.17 7.30 23.28
N THR A 51 5.57 7.06 22.02
CA THR A 51 4.72 7.22 20.82
C THR A 51 3.53 6.26 20.89
N ILE A 52 3.80 4.98 21.16
CA ILE A 52 2.79 3.93 21.32
C ILE A 52 1.82 4.28 22.44
N ALA A 53 2.34 4.69 23.60
CA ALA A 53 1.52 5.11 24.75
C ALA A 53 0.59 6.25 24.37
N ALA A 54 1.10 7.30 23.70
CA ALA A 54 0.30 8.42 23.24
C ALA A 54 -0.80 8.02 22.24
N ILE A 55 -0.50 7.16 21.26
CA ILE A 55 -1.50 6.64 20.31
C ILE A 55 -2.59 5.87 21.07
N ILE A 56 -2.22 5.00 22.02
CA ILE A 56 -3.19 4.25 22.83
C ILE A 56 -4.04 5.21 23.70
N GLY A 57 -3.46 6.26 24.26
CA GLY A 57 -4.19 7.28 25.02
C GLY A 57 -5.29 7.98 24.22
N ILE A 58 -5.04 8.24 22.93
CA ILE A 58 -6.05 8.77 22.02
C ILE A 58 -7.07 7.67 21.66
N THR A 59 -6.60 6.53 21.16
CA THR A 59 -7.46 5.51 20.53
C THR A 59 -8.25 4.68 21.56
N ALA A 60 -7.60 4.09 22.56
CA ALA A 60 -8.31 3.35 23.62
C ALA A 60 -9.00 4.31 24.60
N GLY A 61 -8.39 5.44 24.90
CA GLY A 61 -8.89 6.43 25.86
C GLY A 61 -9.89 7.40 25.25
N SER A 62 -9.40 8.52 24.71
CA SER A 62 -10.25 9.65 24.28
C SER A 62 -11.34 9.22 23.31
N HIS A 63 -10.98 8.36 22.36
CA HIS A 63 -11.85 7.89 21.31
C HIS A 63 -12.87 6.86 21.82
N ARG A 64 -12.42 5.63 22.10
CA ARG A 64 -13.31 4.50 22.37
C ARG A 64 -13.97 4.57 23.75
N LEU A 65 -13.20 4.89 24.80
CA LEU A 65 -13.70 4.95 26.18
C LEU A 65 -14.54 6.19 26.44
N TRP A 66 -13.95 7.39 26.29
CA TRP A 66 -14.60 8.63 26.72
C TRP A 66 -15.55 9.20 25.66
N SER A 67 -15.25 9.14 24.36
CA SER A 67 -16.17 9.70 23.36
C SER A 67 -17.34 8.77 23.05
N HIS A 68 -17.06 7.51 22.75
CA HIS A 68 -18.07 6.56 22.27
C HIS A 68 -18.64 5.61 23.32
N ARG A 69 -18.01 5.54 24.49
CA ARG A 69 -18.45 4.66 25.60
C ARG A 69 -18.61 3.21 25.11
N SER A 70 -17.67 2.75 24.27
CA SER A 70 -17.74 1.43 23.62
C SER A 70 -17.32 0.30 24.56
N TYR A 71 -16.67 0.63 25.67
CA TYR A 71 -16.39 -0.25 26.80
C TYR A 71 -16.35 0.57 28.09
N LYS A 72 -16.28 -0.11 29.25
CA LYS A 72 -16.04 0.50 30.55
C LYS A 72 -14.68 0.08 31.10
N ALA A 73 -14.06 0.97 31.86
CA ALA A 73 -12.75 0.73 32.47
C ALA A 73 -12.77 1.02 33.98
N LYS A 74 -12.08 0.21 34.76
CA LYS A 74 -11.82 0.47 36.18
C LYS A 74 -10.85 1.63 36.35
N TRP A 75 -10.82 2.22 37.55
CA TRP A 75 -10.01 3.41 37.83
C TRP A 75 -8.52 3.29 37.46
N PRO A 76 -7.81 2.13 37.62
CA PRO A 76 -6.39 2.05 37.28
C PRO A 76 -6.16 2.22 35.78
N MET A 77 -6.97 1.55 34.95
CA MET A 77 -6.88 1.67 33.50
C MET A 77 -7.25 3.09 33.03
N ARG A 78 -8.28 3.70 33.63
CA ARG A 78 -8.64 5.09 33.35
C ARG A 78 -7.51 6.06 33.67
N LEU A 79 -6.80 5.85 34.78
CA LEU A 79 -5.65 6.66 35.15
C LEU A 79 -4.49 6.50 34.15
N ILE A 80 -4.18 5.27 33.75
CA ILE A 80 -3.15 4.99 32.72
C ILE A 80 -3.51 5.69 31.40
N LEU A 81 -4.74 5.52 30.93
CA LEU A 81 -5.21 6.14 29.69
C LEU A 81 -5.22 7.66 29.77
N MET A 82 -5.51 8.24 30.94
CA MET A 82 -5.48 9.69 31.16
C MET A 82 -4.04 10.22 31.05
N ILE A 83 -3.06 9.52 31.63
CA ILE A 83 -1.64 9.86 31.49
C ILE A 83 -1.22 9.75 30.03
N PHE A 84 -1.53 8.64 29.37
CA PHE A 84 -1.21 8.40 27.97
C PHE A 84 -1.82 9.45 27.03
N GLN A 85 -3.07 9.85 27.26
CA GLN A 85 -3.71 10.94 26.54
C GLN A 85 -2.97 12.26 26.75
N THR A 86 -2.56 12.53 27.99
CA THR A 86 -1.83 13.75 28.33
C THR A 86 -0.46 13.81 27.64
N ILE A 87 0.22 12.67 27.47
CA ILE A 87 1.46 12.56 26.67
C ILE A 87 1.21 12.93 25.20
N ALA A 88 0.04 12.59 24.66
CA ALA A 88 -0.30 12.85 23.27
C ALA A 88 -0.49 14.34 22.94
N PHE A 89 -0.81 15.17 23.94
CA PHE A 89 -1.03 16.61 23.84
C PHE A 89 -1.97 17.00 22.69
N GLN A 90 -3.21 16.52 22.75
CA GLN A 90 -4.27 16.88 21.80
C GLN A 90 -5.51 17.41 22.55
N ASP A 91 -5.32 18.51 23.28
CA ASP A 91 -6.28 19.05 24.26
C ASP A 91 -6.59 18.10 25.43
N ASP A 92 -7.33 18.62 26.42
CA ASP A 92 -7.83 17.81 27.53
C ASP A 92 -8.91 16.82 27.07
N ILE A 93 -9.09 15.72 27.81
CA ILE A 93 -10.00 14.63 27.45
C ILE A 93 -11.42 15.15 27.18
N TYR A 94 -11.91 16.09 27.98
CA TYR A 94 -13.25 16.65 27.80
C TYR A 94 -13.36 17.40 26.49
N GLN A 95 -12.38 18.26 26.18
CA GLN A 95 -12.34 19.07 24.98
C GLN A 95 -12.23 18.20 23.72
N TRP A 96 -11.33 17.21 23.73
CA TRP A 96 -11.17 16.25 22.63
C TRP A 96 -12.46 15.45 22.40
N ALA A 97 -13.04 14.88 23.46
CA ALA A 97 -14.22 14.04 23.34
C ALA A 97 -15.46 14.83 22.91
N ARG A 98 -15.61 16.08 23.38
CA ARG A 98 -16.69 16.96 22.91
C ARG A 98 -16.57 17.22 21.42
N ASP A 99 -15.41 17.68 20.95
CA ASP A 99 -15.21 18.02 19.53
C ASP A 99 -15.35 16.77 18.64
N HIS A 100 -14.92 15.60 19.11
CA HIS A 100 -15.10 14.34 18.40
C HIS A 100 -16.58 13.89 18.33
N ARG A 101 -17.36 14.05 19.41
CA ARG A 101 -18.81 13.81 19.39
C ARG A 101 -19.54 14.76 18.44
N VAL A 102 -19.11 16.03 18.36
CA VAL A 102 -19.61 16.99 17.36
C VAL A 102 -19.32 16.48 15.95
N HIS A 103 -18.07 16.06 15.70
CA HIS A 103 -17.67 15.52 14.40
C HIS A 103 -18.56 14.35 13.96
N HIS A 104 -18.83 13.37 14.84
CA HIS A 104 -19.73 12.25 14.50
C HIS A 104 -21.18 12.67 14.25
N LYS A 105 -21.67 13.65 15.02
CA LYS A 105 -23.07 14.07 14.92
C LYS A 105 -23.33 14.90 13.66
N PHE A 106 -22.36 15.70 13.25
CA PHE A 106 -22.49 16.70 12.19
C PHE A 106 -21.44 16.53 11.09
N THR A 107 -20.97 15.30 10.87
CA THR A 107 -19.93 14.95 9.89
C THR A 107 -20.23 15.61 8.54
N ASP A 108 -19.20 16.14 7.90
CA ASP A 108 -19.27 16.75 6.57
C ASP A 108 -20.12 18.03 6.46
N THR A 109 -20.41 18.70 7.57
CA THR A 109 -21.10 20.00 7.61
C THR A 109 -20.19 21.10 8.16
N ASP A 110 -20.64 22.36 8.16
CA ASP A 110 -19.88 23.48 8.75
C ASP A 110 -19.77 23.41 10.28
N ALA A 111 -20.54 22.53 10.93
CA ALA A 111 -20.42 22.21 12.34
C ALA A 111 -19.37 21.12 12.64
N ASP A 112 -18.84 20.44 11.63
CA ASP A 112 -17.75 19.47 11.78
C ASP A 112 -16.40 20.20 11.97
N PRO A 113 -15.72 20.04 13.12
CA PRO A 113 -14.48 20.76 13.42
C PRO A 113 -13.36 20.55 12.41
N TYR A 114 -13.33 19.39 11.75
CA TYR A 114 -12.29 19.01 10.79
C TYR A 114 -12.89 18.51 9.48
N ASN A 115 -13.99 19.15 9.05
CA ASN A 115 -14.75 18.85 7.83
C ASN A 115 -13.85 18.56 6.61
N ALA A 116 -13.83 17.30 6.19
CA ALA A 116 -13.03 16.82 5.06
C ALA A 116 -13.46 17.41 3.71
N ARG A 117 -14.70 17.90 3.57
CA ARG A 117 -15.18 18.55 2.33
C ARG A 117 -14.47 19.86 2.04
N ARG A 118 -13.86 20.50 3.05
CA ARG A 118 -13.01 21.70 2.89
C ARG A 118 -11.59 21.37 2.40
N GLY A 119 -11.31 20.10 2.12
CA GLY A 119 -10.08 19.63 1.50
C GLY A 119 -9.08 18.99 2.47
N PHE A 120 -8.06 18.36 1.91
CA PHE A 120 -7.03 17.63 2.64
C PHE A 120 -6.27 18.50 3.64
N PHE A 121 -5.79 19.68 3.20
CA PHE A 121 -5.00 20.54 4.07
C PHE A 121 -5.81 21.03 5.27
N PHE A 122 -7.07 21.42 5.04
CA PHE A 122 -7.97 21.87 6.11
C PHE A 122 -8.21 20.77 7.14
N SER A 123 -8.62 19.57 6.70
CA SER A 123 -8.92 18.43 7.58
C SER A 123 -7.70 17.83 8.28
N HIS A 124 -6.50 18.00 7.71
CA HIS A 124 -5.26 17.53 8.33
C HIS A 124 -4.77 18.50 9.41
N ILE A 125 -4.45 19.76 9.07
CA ILE A 125 -3.89 20.74 10.01
C ILE A 125 -4.56 22.11 9.94
N GLY A 126 -5.14 22.49 8.80
CA GLY A 126 -5.66 23.83 8.58
C GLY A 126 -6.77 24.24 9.55
N TRP A 127 -7.56 23.30 10.07
CA TRP A 127 -8.57 23.53 11.10
C TRP A 127 -8.00 24.09 12.42
N LEU A 128 -6.72 23.85 12.71
CA LEU A 128 -6.01 24.42 13.85
C LEU A 128 -5.44 25.82 13.56
N LEU A 129 -5.28 26.17 12.28
CA LEU A 129 -4.63 27.41 11.85
C LEU A 129 -5.60 28.57 11.67
N ILE A 130 -6.91 28.30 11.72
CA ILE A 130 -7.95 29.31 11.57
C ILE A 130 -8.93 29.30 12.75
N ARG A 131 -9.70 30.38 12.89
CA ARG A 131 -10.80 30.39 13.86
C ARG A 131 -11.88 29.40 13.47
N LYS A 132 -12.38 28.65 14.47
CA LYS A 132 -13.49 27.71 14.33
C LYS A 132 -14.72 28.42 13.74
N HIS A 133 -15.41 27.74 12.83
CA HIS A 133 -16.70 28.18 12.31
C HIS A 133 -17.72 28.35 13.47
N PRO A 134 -18.59 29.38 13.46
CA PRO A 134 -19.58 29.60 14.51
C PRO A 134 -20.48 28.39 14.78
N ASP A 135 -20.84 27.64 13.73
CA ASP A 135 -21.67 26.44 13.88
C ASP A 135 -21.03 25.36 14.73
N ILE A 136 -19.69 25.27 14.79
CA ILE A 136 -19.00 24.32 15.67
C ILE A 136 -19.31 24.65 17.15
N VAL A 137 -19.37 25.94 17.49
CA VAL A 137 -19.67 26.40 18.85
C VAL A 137 -21.15 26.19 19.16
N ILE A 138 -22.03 26.62 18.25
CA ILE A 138 -23.48 26.54 18.42
C ILE A 138 -23.93 25.08 18.54
N LYS A 139 -23.51 24.22 17.60
CA LYS A 139 -23.85 22.79 17.61
C LYS A 139 -23.08 22.04 18.70
N GLY A 140 -21.86 22.45 19.02
CA GLY A 140 -21.09 21.89 20.12
C GLY A 140 -21.78 22.01 21.48
N ALA A 141 -22.48 23.12 21.72
CA ALA A 141 -23.27 23.30 22.94
C ALA A 141 -24.47 22.32 23.06
N THR A 142 -24.89 21.71 21.95
CA THR A 142 -26.00 20.73 21.94
C THR A 142 -25.56 19.29 22.26
N ILE A 143 -24.25 19.04 22.34
CA ILE A 143 -23.72 17.71 22.64
C ILE A 143 -23.72 17.49 24.16
N ASP A 144 -24.34 16.39 24.60
CA ASP A 144 -24.27 15.96 25.99
C ASP A 144 -22.85 15.48 26.34
N CYS A 145 -22.24 16.14 27.33
CA CYS A 145 -20.95 15.78 27.92
C CYS A 145 -21.03 15.63 29.45
N SER A 146 -22.23 15.44 30.00
CA SER A 146 -22.45 15.28 31.44
C SER A 146 -21.69 14.10 32.04
N ASP A 147 -21.58 13.00 31.28
CA ASP A 147 -20.82 11.82 31.66
C ASP A 147 -19.32 12.10 31.87
N LEU A 148 -18.73 12.97 31.05
CA LEU A 148 -17.32 13.38 31.17
C LEU A 148 -17.09 14.24 32.40
N MET A 149 -18.08 15.05 32.77
CA MET A 149 -18.03 15.89 33.99
C MET A 149 -18.28 15.09 35.26
N GLN A 150 -18.90 13.92 35.17
CA GLN A 150 -19.07 12.99 36.28
C GLN A 150 -17.83 12.10 36.50
N ASP A 151 -16.92 12.03 35.53
CA ASP A 151 -15.66 11.29 35.64
C ASP A 151 -14.61 12.13 36.43
N PRO A 152 -14.24 11.74 37.67
CA PRO A 152 -13.33 12.54 38.48
C PRO A 152 -11.93 12.67 37.88
N LEU A 153 -11.47 11.68 37.11
CA LEU A 153 -10.16 11.71 36.45
C LEU A 153 -10.17 12.68 35.27
N VAL A 154 -11.25 12.72 34.50
CA VAL A 154 -11.40 13.69 33.40
C VAL A 154 -11.46 15.12 33.95
N VAL A 155 -12.24 15.35 35.01
CA VAL A 155 -12.31 16.66 35.67
C VAL A 155 -10.96 17.07 36.28
N PHE A 156 -10.26 16.14 36.92
CA PHE A 156 -8.91 16.36 37.45
C PHE A 156 -7.95 16.75 36.33
N GLN A 157 -7.90 15.96 35.25
CA GLN A 157 -7.02 16.20 34.12
C GLN A 157 -7.31 17.55 33.50
N LYS A 158 -8.59 17.88 33.24
CA LYS A 158 -9.00 19.16 32.70
C LYS A 158 -8.55 20.34 33.56
N LYS A 159 -8.73 20.26 34.87
CA LYS A 159 -8.34 21.32 35.82
C LYS A 159 -6.82 21.56 35.83
N TRP A 160 -6.03 20.49 35.75
CA TRP A 160 -4.57 20.55 35.88
C TRP A 160 -3.83 20.44 34.53
N TYR A 161 -4.55 20.39 33.41
CA TYR A 161 -4.01 20.08 32.08
C TYR A 161 -2.83 20.97 31.70
N ARG A 162 -2.91 22.28 32.00
CA ARG A 162 -1.85 23.25 31.70
C ARG A 162 -0.50 22.93 32.34
N TYR A 163 -0.49 22.15 33.42
CA TYR A 163 0.71 21.72 34.13
C TYR A 163 1.07 20.27 33.81
N LEU A 164 0.07 19.38 33.74
CA LEU A 164 0.27 17.97 33.41
C LEU A 164 0.77 17.79 31.97
N MET A 165 0.26 18.58 31.01
CA MET A 165 0.66 18.51 29.61
C MET A 165 2.17 18.73 29.42
N PRO A 166 2.77 19.88 29.80
CA PRO A 166 4.20 20.08 29.55
C PRO A 166 5.05 19.06 30.32
N LEU A 167 4.58 18.64 31.50
CA LEU A 167 5.25 17.62 32.31
C LEU A 167 5.30 16.26 31.60
N CYS A 168 4.15 15.71 31.22
CA CYS A 168 4.03 14.37 30.64
C CYS A 168 4.45 14.33 29.16
N ALA A 169 4.13 15.38 28.39
CA ALA A 169 4.38 15.40 26.96
C ALA A 169 5.79 15.86 26.60
N PHE A 170 6.51 16.60 27.44
CA PHE A 170 7.85 17.11 27.06
C PHE A 170 8.91 16.89 28.14
N ILE A 171 8.67 17.34 29.37
CA ILE A 171 9.68 17.31 30.44
C ILE A 171 10.08 15.87 30.77
N ILE A 172 9.14 14.98 31.10
CA ILE A 172 9.45 13.58 31.42
C ILE A 172 10.08 12.86 30.21
N PRO A 173 9.50 12.90 28.99
CA PRO A 173 10.12 12.27 27.82
C PRO A 173 11.54 12.76 27.50
N THR A 174 11.88 14.01 27.83
CA THR A 174 13.22 14.58 27.63
C THR A 174 14.18 14.23 28.77
N LEU A 175 13.74 14.26 30.03
CA LEU A 175 14.62 14.02 31.18
C LEU A 175 14.96 12.55 31.38
N VAL A 176 14.05 11.62 31.03
CA VAL A 176 14.30 10.19 31.21
C VAL A 176 15.53 9.73 30.41
N PRO A 177 15.67 10.02 29.09
CA PRO A 177 16.87 9.64 28.35
C PRO A 177 18.14 10.29 28.86
N TRP A 178 18.05 11.56 29.22
CA TRP A 178 19.18 12.32 29.75
C TRP A 178 19.69 11.73 31.07
N TRP A 179 18.78 11.38 31.99
CA TRP A 179 19.16 10.85 33.30
C TRP A 179 19.51 9.36 33.27
N ALA A 180 18.69 8.52 32.62
CA ALA A 180 18.79 7.06 32.76
C ALA A 180 19.91 6.43 31.91
N TRP A 181 20.25 7.02 30.76
CA TRP A 181 21.33 6.51 29.90
C TRP A 181 22.22 7.60 29.30
N ASN A 182 22.26 8.77 29.97
CA ASN A 182 23.16 9.88 29.67
C ASN A 182 23.06 10.36 28.21
N GLU A 183 21.86 10.41 27.66
CA GLU A 183 21.60 11.04 26.36
C GLU A 183 21.85 12.56 26.45
N ASN A 184 22.25 13.20 25.36
CA ASN A 184 22.36 14.65 25.36
C ASN A 184 20.98 15.30 25.58
N LEU A 185 20.91 16.28 26.49
CA LEU A 185 19.64 16.94 26.84
C LEU A 185 19.02 17.67 25.63
N TRP A 186 19.85 18.28 24.79
CA TRP A 186 19.42 18.95 23.56
C TRP A 186 18.80 17.97 22.56
N TYR A 187 19.41 16.79 22.40
CA TYR A 187 18.88 15.76 21.50
C TYR A 187 17.58 15.19 22.05
N SER A 188 17.54 14.90 23.35
CA SER A 188 16.35 14.40 24.05
C SER A 188 15.15 15.36 23.96
N TRP A 189 15.39 16.67 23.97
CA TRP A 189 14.35 17.69 23.75
C TRP A 189 13.78 17.62 22.32
N HIS A 190 14.65 17.61 21.31
CA HIS A 190 14.22 17.57 19.91
C HIS A 190 13.56 16.23 19.54
N PHE A 191 13.95 15.12 20.18
CA PHE A 191 13.24 13.84 20.05
C PHE A 191 11.86 13.87 20.68
N ALA A 192 11.68 14.54 21.82
CA ALA A 192 10.36 14.72 22.40
C ALA A 192 9.43 15.54 21.48
N ILE A 193 9.94 16.61 20.85
CA ILE A 193 9.18 17.39 19.86
C ILE A 193 8.89 16.56 18.61
N CYS A 194 9.89 15.84 18.09
CA CYS A 194 9.74 14.98 16.92
C CYS A 194 8.65 13.93 17.13
N ARG A 195 8.69 13.21 18.24
CA ARG A 195 7.65 12.24 18.62
C ARG A 195 6.28 12.90 18.69
N TYR A 196 6.16 14.07 19.32
CA TYR A 196 4.89 14.80 19.37
C TYR A 196 4.35 15.13 17.97
N CYS A 197 5.21 15.62 17.08
CA CYS A 197 4.86 15.92 15.69
C CYS A 197 4.40 14.65 14.92
N ILE A 198 5.08 13.52 15.11
CA ILE A 198 4.68 12.24 14.52
C ILE A 198 3.29 11.81 15.01
N ASN A 199 3.04 11.88 16.33
CA ASN A 199 1.74 11.54 16.92
C ASN A 199 0.60 12.43 16.37
N LEU A 200 0.85 13.73 16.20
CA LEU A 200 -0.11 14.65 15.60
C LEU A 200 -0.46 14.23 14.18
N ASN A 201 0.54 14.03 13.31
CA ASN A 201 0.33 13.68 11.91
C ASN A 201 -0.37 12.32 11.75
N ILE A 202 -0.05 11.33 12.60
CA ILE A 202 -0.76 10.05 12.65
C ILE A 202 -2.25 10.29 12.97
N THR A 203 -2.56 11.09 13.98
CA THR A 203 -3.95 11.33 14.39
C THR A 203 -4.71 12.14 13.35
N TRP A 204 -4.09 13.19 12.81
CA TRP A 204 -4.67 14.03 11.76
C TRP A 204 -4.87 13.29 10.45
N SER A 205 -4.13 12.21 10.20
CA SER A 205 -4.38 11.34 9.04
C SER A 205 -5.74 10.64 9.13
N VAL A 206 -6.27 10.38 10.33
CA VAL A 206 -7.63 9.85 10.50
C VAL A 206 -8.65 10.87 10.01
N ASN A 207 -8.46 12.14 10.34
CA ASN A 207 -9.37 13.23 9.93
C ASN A 207 -9.29 13.53 8.43
N SER A 208 -8.11 13.38 7.81
CA SER A 208 -7.90 13.70 6.39
C SER A 208 -7.88 12.46 5.49
N VAL A 209 -6.86 11.62 5.61
CA VAL A 209 -6.65 10.44 4.75
C VAL A 209 -7.84 9.49 4.86
N ALA A 210 -8.29 9.16 6.07
CA ALA A 210 -9.42 8.24 6.27
C ALA A 210 -10.79 8.86 5.97
N HIS A 211 -10.88 10.11 5.52
CA HIS A 211 -12.10 10.72 4.97
C HIS A 211 -12.04 11.02 3.47
N ILE A 212 -10.87 10.87 2.84
CA ILE A 212 -10.67 11.25 1.43
C ILE A 212 -10.28 10.03 0.59
N TRP A 213 -9.47 9.12 1.13
CA TRP A 213 -8.89 8.00 0.36
C TRP A 213 -9.12 6.66 1.05
N GLY A 214 -9.99 5.83 0.46
CA GLY A 214 -10.27 4.47 0.89
C GLY A 214 -11.62 3.97 0.37
N THR A 215 -12.08 2.82 0.87
CA THR A 215 -13.37 2.22 0.46
C THR A 215 -14.50 2.62 1.41
N LYS A 216 -15.78 2.52 0.98
CA LYS A 216 -16.96 2.87 1.80
C LYS A 216 -18.03 1.76 1.82
N PRO A 217 -17.74 0.62 2.46
CA PRO A 217 -18.63 -0.53 2.41
C PRO A 217 -19.90 -0.41 3.26
N TYR A 218 -19.93 0.44 4.30
CA TYR A 218 -21.04 0.49 5.28
C TYR A 218 -21.96 1.70 5.12
N ASP A 219 -21.39 2.88 4.86
CA ASP A 219 -22.16 4.11 4.67
C ASP A 219 -21.52 4.99 3.58
N LYS A 220 -22.19 5.07 2.43
CA LYS A 220 -21.71 5.85 1.28
C LYS A 220 -22.07 7.33 1.38
N SER A 221 -22.94 7.73 2.32
CA SER A 221 -23.42 9.11 2.46
C SER A 221 -22.43 10.03 3.15
N VAL A 222 -21.52 9.47 3.96
CA VAL A 222 -20.47 10.19 4.69
C VAL A 222 -19.11 10.09 3.99
N SER A 223 -18.21 11.03 4.27
CA SER A 223 -16.86 11.09 3.69
C SER A 223 -15.94 9.98 4.19
N SER A 224 -16.12 9.47 5.42
CA SER A 224 -15.27 8.44 6.04
C SER A 224 -15.07 7.20 5.16
N THR A 225 -13.85 6.67 5.16
CA THR A 225 -13.38 5.56 4.32
C THR A 225 -12.54 4.55 5.11
N GLU A 226 -12.51 3.30 4.67
CA GLU A 226 -11.59 2.28 5.16
C GLU A 226 -10.20 2.48 4.55
N ASN A 227 -9.18 2.64 5.40
CA ASN A 227 -7.79 2.82 4.98
C ASN A 227 -6.82 2.00 5.84
N ILE A 228 -6.21 0.97 5.23
CA ILE A 228 -5.29 0.05 5.93
C ILE A 228 -4.01 0.77 6.40
N GLY A 229 -3.50 1.73 5.63
CA GLY A 229 -2.31 2.50 6.02
C GLY A 229 -2.54 3.30 7.30
N VAL A 230 -3.69 3.97 7.39
CA VAL A 230 -4.13 4.65 8.61
C VAL A 230 -4.37 3.63 9.73
N SER A 231 -4.93 2.45 9.44
CA SER A 231 -5.12 1.41 10.46
C SER A 231 -3.80 0.95 11.06
N LEU A 232 -2.75 0.80 10.25
CA LEU A 232 -1.43 0.40 10.72
C LEU A 232 -0.80 1.49 11.60
N LEU A 233 -0.81 2.75 11.14
CA LEU A 233 -0.16 3.86 11.84
C LEU A 233 -0.92 4.31 13.08
N ALA A 234 -2.25 4.33 13.03
CA ALA A 234 -3.14 4.75 14.11
C ALA A 234 -3.76 3.55 14.86
N PHE A 235 -3.14 2.39 14.81
CA PHE A 235 -3.44 1.20 15.65
C PHE A 235 -4.89 0.69 15.60
N GLY A 236 -5.55 0.83 14.45
CA GLY A 236 -6.90 0.31 14.20
C GLY A 236 -7.93 1.37 13.82
N GLU A 237 -7.55 2.66 13.85
CA GLU A 237 -8.46 3.77 13.51
C GLU A 237 -8.63 4.02 12.01
N GLY A 238 -7.99 3.19 11.17
CA GLY A 238 -8.20 3.24 9.72
C GLY A 238 -9.50 2.57 9.28
N TRP A 239 -10.18 1.85 10.18
CA TRP A 239 -11.46 1.23 9.87
C TRP A 239 -12.62 2.22 9.95
N HIS A 240 -12.48 3.36 9.27
CA HIS A 240 -13.18 4.59 9.64
C HIS A 240 -14.61 4.66 9.09
N ASN A 241 -14.90 4.04 7.94
CA ASN A 241 -16.28 3.97 7.43
C ASN A 241 -17.16 3.09 8.33
N TYR A 242 -16.63 1.96 8.79
CA TYR A 242 -17.27 1.10 9.80
C TYR A 242 -17.48 1.87 11.09
N HIS A 243 -16.44 2.54 11.57
CA HIS A 243 -16.51 3.30 12.80
C HIS A 243 -17.58 4.39 12.76
N HIS A 244 -17.69 5.14 11.66
CA HIS A 244 -18.76 6.13 11.47
C HIS A 244 -20.16 5.50 11.41
N ALA A 245 -20.29 4.31 10.82
CA ALA A 245 -21.56 3.58 10.78
C ALA A 245 -21.95 2.98 12.15
N PHE A 246 -20.97 2.56 12.95
CA PHE A 246 -21.15 1.88 14.22
C PHE A 246 -20.19 2.41 15.31
N PRO A 247 -20.36 3.68 15.74
CA PRO A 247 -19.40 4.35 16.61
C PRO A 247 -19.23 3.69 17.99
N TRP A 248 -20.24 2.95 18.45
CA TRP A 248 -20.22 2.27 19.76
C TRP A 248 -19.50 0.91 19.76
N ASP A 249 -19.00 0.42 18.63
CA ASP A 249 -18.24 -0.84 18.59
C ASP A 249 -16.81 -0.64 19.13
N TYR A 250 -16.43 -1.40 20.17
CA TYR A 250 -15.13 -1.24 20.82
C TYR A 250 -13.95 -1.63 19.92
N LYS A 251 -14.20 -2.50 18.93
CA LYS A 251 -13.18 -2.96 18.00
C LYS A 251 -12.96 -1.96 16.89
N THR A 252 -13.92 -1.06 16.63
CA THR A 252 -13.94 -0.16 15.46
C THR A 252 -13.80 -0.87 14.11
N ALA A 253 -14.03 -2.19 14.04
CA ALA A 253 -13.84 -2.99 12.82
C ALA A 253 -14.70 -4.27 12.82
N GLU A 254 -15.18 -4.67 11.64
CA GLU A 254 -15.93 -5.93 11.43
C GLU A 254 -15.04 -7.12 11.09
N LEU A 255 -14.08 -6.94 10.17
CA LEU A 255 -13.40 -8.04 9.48
C LEU A 255 -12.44 -8.77 10.42
N GLY A 256 -12.89 -9.88 11.01
CA GLY A 256 -12.29 -10.67 12.10
C GLY A 256 -10.79 -11.02 12.06
N ASN A 257 -10.05 -10.56 11.06
CA ASN A 257 -8.60 -10.47 11.02
C ASN A 257 -8.09 -9.13 11.60
N TYR A 258 -8.11 -8.99 12.94
CA TYR A 258 -7.73 -7.77 13.67
C TYR A 258 -6.21 -7.44 13.68
N LYS A 259 -5.43 -7.93 12.70
CA LYS A 259 -3.95 -7.86 12.67
C LYS A 259 -3.39 -6.43 12.76
N PHE A 260 -4.16 -5.43 12.34
CA PHE A 260 -3.75 -4.02 12.34
C PHE A 260 -4.54 -3.16 13.34
N ASN A 261 -5.10 -3.78 14.38
CA ASN A 261 -5.85 -3.09 15.43
C ASN A 261 -5.23 -3.37 16.80
N LEU A 262 -4.05 -2.79 17.03
CA LEU A 262 -3.31 -2.93 18.28
C LEU A 262 -4.09 -2.37 19.48
N THR A 263 -4.91 -1.33 19.25
CA THR A 263 -5.78 -0.76 20.29
C THR A 263 -6.82 -1.76 20.78
N LYS A 264 -7.42 -2.55 19.87
CA LYS A 264 -8.32 -3.65 20.25
C LYS A 264 -7.59 -4.69 21.09
N THR A 265 -6.40 -5.11 20.67
CA THR A 265 -5.57 -6.07 21.43
C THR A 265 -5.23 -5.55 22.83
N PHE A 266 -4.91 -4.25 22.95
CA PHE A 266 -4.68 -3.61 24.24
C PHE A 266 -5.94 -3.66 25.12
N ILE A 267 -7.10 -3.30 24.59
CA ILE A 267 -8.37 -3.35 25.34
C ILE A 267 -8.70 -4.79 25.77
N ASP A 268 -8.53 -5.77 24.88
CA ASP A 268 -8.76 -7.18 25.19
C ASP A 268 -7.85 -7.69 26.31
N PHE A 269 -6.56 -7.29 26.31
CA PHE A 269 -5.64 -7.64 27.39
C PHE A 269 -6.12 -7.07 28.73
N PHE A 270 -6.54 -5.80 28.76
CA PHE A 270 -7.10 -5.19 29.97
C PHE A 270 -8.45 -5.80 30.36
N ALA A 271 -9.22 -6.32 29.41
CA ALA A 271 -10.45 -7.06 29.70
C ALA A 271 -10.15 -8.43 30.33
N TYR A 272 -9.14 -9.13 29.80
CA TYR A 272 -8.68 -10.41 30.33
C TYR A 272 -8.23 -10.32 31.80
N ILE A 273 -7.51 -9.26 32.17
CA ILE A 273 -7.12 -9.01 33.58
C ILE A 273 -8.21 -8.31 34.40
N GLY A 274 -9.42 -8.13 33.85
CA GLY A 274 -10.58 -7.60 34.57
C GLY A 274 -10.57 -6.10 34.84
N LEU A 275 -9.77 -5.32 34.11
CA LEU A 275 -9.70 -3.86 34.19
C LEU A 275 -10.57 -3.15 33.13
N ALA A 276 -10.87 -3.80 32.01
CA ALA A 276 -11.91 -3.41 31.05
C ALA A 276 -13.10 -4.38 31.10
N TYR A 277 -14.31 -3.90 30.85
CA TYR A 277 -15.54 -4.70 30.87
C TYR A 277 -16.64 -4.03 30.04
N ASP A 278 -17.77 -4.73 29.83
CA ASP A 278 -18.89 -4.27 28.97
C ASP A 278 -18.45 -3.85 27.55
N LEU A 279 -17.58 -4.65 26.93
CA LEU A 279 -17.06 -4.41 25.58
C LEU A 279 -18.19 -4.60 24.54
N LYS A 280 -18.64 -3.50 23.92
CA LYS A 280 -19.77 -3.51 22.98
C LYS A 280 -19.32 -3.92 21.58
N THR A 281 -20.03 -4.88 20.99
CA THR A 281 -19.80 -5.30 19.60
C THR A 281 -21.10 -5.28 18.81
N VAL A 282 -21.00 -5.01 17.52
CA VAL A 282 -22.15 -5.05 16.61
C VAL A 282 -22.37 -6.50 16.14
N SER A 283 -23.62 -6.95 16.16
CA SER A 283 -24.01 -8.25 15.61
C SER A 283 -23.93 -8.26 14.08
N ALA A 284 -23.54 -9.39 13.49
CA ALA A 284 -23.44 -9.56 12.04
C ALA A 284 -24.74 -9.18 11.29
N ASP A 285 -25.91 -9.48 11.86
CA ASP A 285 -27.20 -9.15 11.24
C ASP A 285 -27.44 -7.64 11.08
N VAL A 286 -27.00 -6.85 12.06
CA VAL A 286 -27.12 -5.39 12.02
C VAL A 286 -26.19 -4.81 10.95
N ILE A 287 -24.98 -5.37 10.83
CA ILE A 287 -24.02 -4.95 9.80
C ILE A 287 -24.57 -5.27 8.41
N LYS A 288 -25.01 -6.51 8.19
CA LYS A 288 -25.63 -6.95 6.92
C LYS A 288 -26.82 -6.06 6.52
N LYS A 289 -27.71 -5.74 7.46
CA LYS A 289 -28.85 -4.83 7.20
C LYS A 289 -28.40 -3.43 6.78
N ARG A 290 -27.32 -2.90 7.37
CA ARG A 290 -26.77 -1.58 7.00
C ARG A 290 -26.25 -1.58 5.57
N VAL A 291 -25.46 -2.59 5.19
CA VAL A 291 -24.91 -2.75 3.83
C VAL A 291 -26.03 -2.82 2.79
N LEU A 292 -27.02 -3.70 2.99
CA LEU A 292 -28.16 -3.88 2.08
C LEU A 292 -29.01 -2.60 1.90
N ARG A 293 -29.13 -1.76 2.94
CA ARG A 293 -29.86 -0.49 2.86
C ARG A 293 -29.24 0.49 1.87
N PHE A 294 -27.92 0.50 1.75
CA PHE A 294 -27.21 1.41 0.84
C PHE A 294 -26.99 0.83 -0.56
N GLU A 295 -27.20 -0.47 -0.74
CA GLU A 295 -27.28 -1.09 -2.07
C GLU A 295 -28.66 -0.89 -2.71
N SER A 296 -29.73 -0.91 -1.90
CA SER A 296 -31.12 -0.75 -2.37
C SER A 296 -31.55 0.70 -2.63
N SER A 297 -30.99 1.68 -1.92
CA SER A 297 -31.32 3.11 -2.10
C SER A 297 -30.75 3.72 -3.40
N THR A 298 -29.73 3.10 -3.99
CA THR A 298 -29.20 3.45 -5.32
C THR A 298 -30.10 3.03 -6.49
N SER A 299 -31.13 2.20 -6.26
CA SER A 299 -32.02 1.67 -7.31
C SER A 299 -33.27 2.53 -7.57
N LYS A 300 -33.59 3.53 -6.73
CA LYS A 300 -34.92 4.19 -6.73
C LYS A 300 -35.01 5.59 -7.38
N MET A 301 -34.02 6.05 -8.14
CA MET A 301 -34.09 7.36 -8.82
C MET A 301 -33.78 7.28 -10.31
N THR A 302 -34.79 6.99 -11.15
CA THR A 302 -35.16 7.75 -12.39
C THR A 302 -36.27 7.05 -13.19
N PRO A 303 -37.26 7.78 -13.75
CA PRO A 303 -38.18 7.29 -14.76
C PRO A 303 -37.79 7.71 -16.19
N ASN A 304 -38.09 6.81 -17.13
CA ASN A 304 -38.37 6.93 -18.58
C ASN A 304 -37.81 8.12 -19.39
N ILE A 305 -37.03 7.80 -20.43
CA ILE A 305 -37.22 8.21 -21.84
C ILE A 305 -36.37 7.27 -22.74
N LEU A 306 -37.01 6.70 -23.76
CA LEU A 306 -36.45 5.85 -24.82
C LEU A 306 -36.13 6.67 -26.10
N ASN A 307 -35.38 6.03 -27.00
CA ASN A 307 -35.03 6.37 -28.40
C ASN A 307 -33.85 7.35 -28.62
N THR A 308 -32.86 7.11 -29.49
CA THR A 308 -32.81 6.37 -30.78
C THR A 308 -31.38 5.92 -31.17
N ASP A 309 -31.33 4.78 -31.89
CA ASP A 309 -30.51 4.36 -33.05
C ASP A 309 -28.98 4.55 -33.14
N SER A 310 -28.25 3.42 -33.24
CA SER A 310 -27.23 3.25 -34.30
C SER A 310 -26.82 1.79 -34.57
N LYS A 311 -27.00 1.43 -35.84
CA LYS A 311 -26.36 0.42 -36.73
C LYS A 311 -25.81 -0.90 -36.16
N ILE A 312 -26.42 -1.98 -36.68
CA ILE A 312 -26.27 -3.40 -36.40
C ILE A 312 -24.98 -3.98 -37.04
N LEU A 313 -24.14 -4.62 -36.23
CA LEU A 313 -23.20 -5.67 -36.63
C LEU A 313 -23.97 -7.01 -36.67
N THR A 314 -23.67 -7.85 -37.66
CA THR A 314 -24.44 -9.06 -37.96
C THR A 314 -24.38 -10.13 -36.86
N GLU A 315 -25.54 -10.71 -36.56
CA GLU A 315 -25.81 -11.71 -35.49
C GLU A 315 -24.89 -12.95 -35.54
N LYS A 316 -24.34 -13.27 -36.72
CA LYS A 316 -23.38 -14.37 -36.92
C LYS A 316 -21.99 -14.11 -36.33
N ASP A 317 -21.56 -12.86 -36.24
CA ASP A 317 -20.25 -12.51 -35.68
C ASP A 317 -20.28 -12.57 -34.15
N LEU A 318 -21.42 -12.24 -33.55
CA LEU A 318 -21.67 -12.37 -32.11
C LEU A 318 -21.74 -13.82 -31.65
N GLN A 319 -22.40 -14.72 -32.42
CA GLN A 319 -22.56 -16.12 -32.04
C GLN A 319 -21.23 -16.92 -32.02
N ASN A 320 -20.29 -16.57 -32.91
CA ASN A 320 -18.98 -17.24 -32.96
C ASN A 320 -18.06 -16.81 -31.79
N GLU A 321 -18.12 -15.55 -31.36
CA GLU A 321 -17.43 -15.09 -30.14
C GLU A 321 -18.13 -15.59 -28.87
N GLU A 322 -19.47 -15.63 -28.85
CA GLU A 322 -20.24 -16.16 -27.72
C GLU A 322 -19.89 -17.63 -27.48
N SER A 323 -19.92 -18.51 -28.49
CA SER A 323 -19.64 -19.94 -28.29
C SER A 323 -18.23 -20.23 -27.76
N SER A 324 -17.23 -19.45 -28.19
CA SER A 324 -15.85 -19.50 -27.68
C SER A 324 -15.77 -19.08 -26.21
N ILE A 325 -16.57 -18.09 -25.81
CA ILE A 325 -16.66 -17.60 -24.43
C ILE A 325 -17.47 -18.57 -23.56
N THR A 326 -18.62 -19.08 -24.03
CA THR A 326 -19.46 -20.05 -23.31
C THR A 326 -18.70 -21.33 -23.02
N THR A 327 -17.89 -21.81 -23.97
CA THR A 327 -17.03 -23.00 -23.76
C THR A 327 -15.99 -22.73 -22.65
N LYS A 328 -15.38 -21.54 -22.62
CA LYS A 328 -14.47 -21.12 -21.54
C LYS A 328 -15.19 -20.89 -20.20
N MET A 329 -16.47 -20.51 -20.21
CA MET A 329 -17.29 -20.29 -19.02
C MET A 329 -17.76 -21.60 -18.39
N ILE A 330 -18.14 -22.59 -19.19
CA ILE A 330 -18.50 -23.93 -18.70
C ILE A 330 -17.28 -24.58 -18.02
N ASP A 331 -16.08 -24.40 -18.56
CA ASP A 331 -14.85 -24.87 -17.91
C ASP A 331 -14.55 -24.11 -16.61
N ALA A 332 -14.83 -22.80 -16.54
CA ALA A 332 -14.63 -21.98 -15.36
C ALA A 332 -15.67 -22.23 -14.25
N GLU A 333 -16.94 -22.42 -14.60
CA GLU A 333 -18.03 -22.74 -13.66
C GLU A 333 -17.87 -24.15 -13.10
N ASN A 334 -17.53 -25.15 -13.93
CA ASN A 334 -17.23 -26.50 -13.45
C ASN A 334 -15.99 -26.53 -12.53
N TYR A 335 -15.02 -25.64 -12.74
CA TYR A 335 -13.89 -25.46 -11.83
C TYR A 335 -14.30 -24.80 -10.50
N THR A 336 -15.21 -23.82 -10.55
CA THR A 336 -15.67 -23.06 -9.38
C THR A 336 -16.65 -23.87 -8.52
N GLN A 337 -17.49 -24.70 -9.13
CA GLN A 337 -18.43 -25.58 -8.43
C GLN A 337 -17.71 -26.76 -7.74
N ASN A 338 -16.63 -27.28 -8.35
CA ASN A 338 -15.73 -28.23 -7.69
C ASN A 338 -14.91 -27.60 -6.55
N ARG A 339 -14.71 -26.28 -6.57
CA ARG A 339 -14.02 -25.50 -5.51
C ARG A 339 -14.82 -25.44 -4.20
N SER A 340 -16.15 -25.45 -4.26
CA SER A 340 -16.99 -25.34 -3.04
C SER A 340 -17.08 -26.64 -2.24
N LYS A 341 -16.80 -27.80 -2.85
CA LYS A 341 -16.95 -29.12 -2.21
C LYS A 341 -15.68 -29.66 -1.54
N ASN A 342 -14.49 -29.10 -1.83
CA ASN A 342 -13.21 -29.67 -1.34
C ASN A 342 -12.31 -28.71 -0.52
N TYR A 343 -12.77 -27.53 -0.12
CA TYR A 343 -11.96 -26.63 0.74
C TYR A 343 -12.10 -26.97 2.24
N THR A 344 -11.51 -28.10 2.63
CA THR A 344 -11.06 -28.33 4.00
C THR A 344 -9.60 -27.88 4.13
N LYS A 345 -9.35 -26.90 5.02
CA LYS A 345 -8.04 -26.53 5.59
C LYS A 345 -7.06 -25.80 4.64
N ILE A 346 -6.89 -24.50 4.84
CA ILE A 346 -5.73 -23.74 4.34
C ILE A 346 -4.49 -24.27 5.07
N GLU A 347 -3.78 -25.21 4.46
CA GLU A 347 -2.43 -25.55 4.91
C GLU A 347 -1.49 -24.43 4.47
N GLY A 348 -0.91 -23.71 5.44
CA GLY A 348 0.00 -22.60 5.15
C GLY A 348 1.22 -23.03 4.32
N TRP A 349 1.75 -22.11 3.51
CA TRP A 349 2.98 -22.32 2.70
C TRP A 349 4.23 -22.66 3.53
N PHE A 350 4.16 -22.57 4.86
CA PHE A 350 5.17 -23.05 5.81
C PHE A 350 5.50 -24.56 5.69
N LYS A 351 4.69 -25.34 4.96
CA LYS A 351 5.01 -26.74 4.64
C LYS A 351 5.95 -26.91 3.44
N MET A 352 6.23 -25.85 2.68
CA MET A 352 7.12 -25.91 1.52
C MET A 352 8.58 -25.93 1.97
N GLU A 353 9.42 -26.68 1.25
CA GLU A 353 10.82 -26.84 1.62
C GLU A 353 11.59 -25.51 1.44
N PRO A 354 12.21 -24.98 2.51
CA PRO A 354 12.94 -23.72 2.47
C PRO A 354 14.25 -23.85 1.66
N LYS A 355 14.61 -22.75 0.99
CA LYS A 355 15.90 -22.56 0.33
C LYS A 355 16.80 -21.71 1.24
N TRP A 356 17.48 -22.36 2.18
CA TRP A 356 18.26 -21.67 3.23
C TRP A 356 19.29 -20.68 2.70
N LEU A 357 20.00 -21.00 1.61
CA LEU A 357 20.96 -20.06 1.00
C LEU A 357 20.29 -18.76 0.55
N ASN A 358 19.06 -18.84 0.02
CA ASN A 358 18.31 -17.67 -0.44
C ASN A 358 17.85 -16.83 0.74
N ILE A 359 17.36 -17.50 1.79
CA ILE A 359 16.92 -16.85 3.02
C ILE A 359 18.09 -16.10 3.64
N LEU A 360 19.27 -16.73 3.73
CA LEU A 360 20.47 -16.08 4.25
C LEU A 360 20.94 -14.94 3.35
N TYR A 361 21.07 -15.17 2.04
CA TYR A 361 21.52 -14.14 1.08
C TYR A 361 20.58 -12.93 1.08
N LEU A 362 19.27 -13.13 0.92
CA LEU A 362 18.29 -12.06 0.94
C LEU A 362 18.24 -11.39 2.32
N GLY A 363 18.34 -12.15 3.41
CA GLY A 363 18.42 -11.63 4.76
C GLY A 363 19.61 -10.68 4.95
N PHE A 364 20.83 -11.13 4.62
CA PHE A 364 22.03 -10.31 4.72
C PHE A 364 21.99 -9.11 3.77
N LEU A 365 21.51 -9.29 2.53
CA LEU A 365 21.38 -8.21 1.56
C LEU A 365 20.45 -7.10 2.09
N HIS A 366 19.30 -7.46 2.68
CA HIS A 366 18.36 -6.49 3.22
C HIS A 366 18.85 -5.88 4.54
N LEU A 367 19.54 -6.63 5.40
CA LEU A 367 20.18 -6.09 6.60
C LEU A 367 21.25 -5.04 6.24
N TYR A 368 22.08 -5.35 5.23
CA TYR A 368 23.08 -4.40 4.79
C TYR A 368 22.45 -3.20 4.07
N PHE A 369 21.37 -3.40 3.31
CA PHE A 369 20.58 -2.31 2.75
C PHE A 369 20.08 -1.35 3.82
N VAL A 370 19.48 -1.86 4.90
CA VAL A 370 19.02 -1.03 6.02
C VAL A 370 20.19 -0.23 6.61
N TYR A 371 21.31 -0.88 6.91
CA TYR A 371 22.52 -0.20 7.37
C TYR A 371 23.03 0.86 6.38
N ALA A 372 23.04 0.54 5.09
CA ALA A 372 23.50 1.41 4.01
C ALA A 372 22.59 2.65 3.87
N CYS A 373 21.28 2.50 4.00
CA CYS A 373 20.34 3.64 3.99
C CYS A 373 20.61 4.66 5.11
N PHE A 374 21.17 4.23 6.24
CA PHE A 374 21.51 5.13 7.35
C PHE A 374 22.95 5.67 7.29
N THR A 375 23.85 4.97 6.62
CA THR A 375 25.29 5.31 6.62
C THR A 375 25.79 5.90 5.31
N PHE A 376 25.06 5.72 4.21
CA PHE A 376 25.40 6.31 2.92
C PHE A 376 24.95 7.77 2.87
N ASP A 377 25.90 8.69 2.69
CA ASP A 377 25.58 10.10 2.54
C ASP A 377 25.14 10.42 1.10
N PHE A 378 23.83 10.42 0.87
CA PHE A 378 23.25 10.66 -0.46
C PHE A 378 23.51 12.08 -0.98
N PHE A 379 23.60 13.07 -0.10
CA PHE A 379 23.66 14.48 -0.47
C PHE A 379 25.09 14.98 -0.65
N GLU A 380 26.06 14.37 0.02
CA GLU A 380 27.48 14.62 -0.27
C GLU A 380 27.94 13.95 -1.57
N ASN A 381 27.31 12.84 -1.96
CA ASN A 381 27.70 12.03 -3.13
C ASN A 381 26.72 12.19 -4.31
N LEU A 382 26.38 13.43 -4.68
CA LEU A 382 25.30 13.73 -5.63
C LEU A 382 25.44 13.01 -6.99
N MET A 383 26.66 12.91 -7.55
CA MET A 383 26.85 12.21 -8.83
C MET A 383 26.59 10.70 -8.72
N THR A 384 27.08 10.08 -7.65
CA THR A 384 26.84 8.65 -7.35
C THR A 384 25.37 8.37 -7.05
N THR A 385 24.71 9.28 -6.33
CA THR A 385 23.27 9.24 -6.07
C THR A 385 22.45 9.42 -7.34
N ALA A 386 22.82 10.36 -8.23
CA ALA A 386 22.15 10.52 -9.52
C ALA A 386 22.33 9.28 -10.40
N TRP A 387 23.53 8.70 -10.41
CA TRP A 387 23.83 7.48 -11.14
C TRP A 387 23.01 6.28 -10.67
N LEU A 388 22.77 6.16 -9.36
CA LEU A 388 21.84 5.17 -8.78
C LEU A 388 20.45 5.25 -9.41
N PHE A 389 19.88 6.44 -9.57
CA PHE A 389 18.56 6.60 -10.18
C PHE A 389 18.57 6.28 -11.68
N VAL A 390 19.65 6.60 -12.39
CA VAL A 390 19.82 6.25 -13.81
C VAL A 390 19.85 4.74 -13.99
N THR A 391 20.69 4.03 -13.22
CA THR A 391 20.82 2.57 -13.32
C THR A 391 19.57 1.85 -12.85
N TYR A 392 18.88 2.38 -11.83
CA TYR A 392 17.54 1.93 -11.44
C TYR A 392 16.53 2.05 -12.59
N GLY A 393 16.46 3.21 -13.25
CA GLY A 393 15.57 3.43 -14.38
C GLY A 393 15.87 2.51 -15.57
N LEU A 394 17.15 2.31 -15.89
CA LEU A 394 17.58 1.36 -16.93
C LEU A 394 17.14 -0.07 -16.61
N GLY A 395 17.34 -0.53 -15.37
CA GLY A 395 16.88 -1.85 -14.93
C GLY A 395 15.36 -1.99 -15.04
N GLY A 396 14.62 -0.99 -14.55
CA GLY A 396 13.15 -0.96 -14.63
C GLY A 396 12.62 -0.99 -16.07
N ILE A 397 13.13 -0.14 -16.96
CA ILE A 397 12.78 -0.14 -18.39
C ILE A 397 13.17 -1.46 -19.05
N GLY A 398 14.34 -2.02 -18.72
CA GLY A 398 14.81 -3.29 -19.24
C GLY A 398 13.86 -4.46 -18.93
N THR A 399 13.32 -4.51 -17.70
CA THR A 399 12.32 -5.50 -17.31
C THR A 399 10.96 -5.26 -17.97
N THR A 400 10.48 -4.02 -17.95
CA THR A 400 9.11 -3.67 -18.34
C THR A 400 8.92 -3.60 -19.86
N ALA A 401 9.80 -2.92 -20.59
CA ALA A 401 9.74 -2.91 -22.06
C ALA A 401 10.22 -4.24 -22.66
N GLY A 402 11.19 -4.90 -22.04
CA GLY A 402 11.78 -6.16 -22.53
C GLY A 402 10.96 -7.40 -22.15
N PRO A 403 11.36 -8.19 -21.14
CA PRO A 403 10.70 -9.46 -20.83
C PRO A 403 9.21 -9.37 -20.60
N HIS A 404 8.72 -8.28 -20.02
CA HIS A 404 7.30 -8.10 -19.76
C HIS A 404 6.50 -7.81 -21.04
N ARG A 405 6.65 -6.64 -21.65
CA ARG A 405 5.79 -6.22 -22.78
C ARG A 405 6.20 -6.85 -24.12
N LEU A 406 7.50 -6.97 -24.40
CA LEU A 406 8.00 -7.49 -25.68
C LEU A 406 8.00 -9.01 -25.75
N TRP A 407 8.71 -9.70 -24.85
CA TRP A 407 8.88 -11.16 -24.97
C TRP A 407 7.76 -11.97 -24.32
N THR A 408 7.15 -11.51 -23.21
CA THR A 408 6.02 -12.25 -22.61
C THR A 408 4.74 -12.04 -23.38
N HIS A 409 4.32 -10.78 -23.50
CA HIS A 409 3.00 -10.43 -24.01
C HIS A 409 2.95 -10.14 -25.50
N GLN A 410 4.13 -10.01 -26.15
CA GLN A 410 4.24 -9.67 -27.56
C GLN A 410 3.37 -8.45 -27.92
N ALA A 411 3.35 -7.46 -27.03
CA ALA A 411 2.49 -6.28 -27.11
C ALA A 411 2.96 -5.30 -28.21
N TYR A 412 4.21 -5.44 -28.65
CA TYR A 412 4.79 -4.73 -29.79
C TYR A 412 5.91 -5.54 -30.42
N LYS A 413 6.38 -5.13 -31.60
CA LYS A 413 7.55 -5.69 -32.27
C LYS A 413 8.72 -4.72 -32.20
N ALA A 414 9.92 -5.26 -32.06
CA ALA A 414 11.16 -4.49 -32.02
C ALA A 414 12.14 -4.98 -33.09
N LYS A 415 12.92 -4.06 -33.68
CA LYS A 415 14.12 -4.41 -34.46
C LYS A 415 15.24 -4.88 -33.54
N TRP A 416 16.21 -5.61 -34.08
CA TRP A 416 17.26 -6.26 -33.30
C TRP A 416 18.06 -5.28 -32.43
N GLN A 417 18.27 -4.03 -32.88
CA GLN A 417 18.99 -3.00 -32.13
C GLN A 417 18.31 -2.72 -30.78
N LEU A 418 16.99 -2.49 -30.80
CA LEU A 418 16.22 -2.26 -29.59
C LEU A 418 16.18 -3.51 -28.71
N ARG A 419 16.07 -4.71 -29.30
CA ARG A 419 16.12 -5.97 -28.53
C ARG A 419 17.44 -6.13 -27.79
N VAL A 420 18.56 -5.77 -28.41
CA VAL A 420 19.89 -5.81 -27.77
C VAL A 420 19.96 -4.83 -26.60
N ILE A 421 19.50 -3.58 -26.79
CA ILE A 421 19.43 -2.57 -25.72
C ILE A 421 18.58 -3.08 -24.56
N LEU A 422 17.39 -3.61 -24.83
CA LEU A 422 16.50 -4.15 -23.80
C LEU A 422 17.10 -5.37 -23.10
N GLY A 423 17.81 -6.25 -23.82
CA GLY A 423 18.52 -7.37 -23.22
C GLY A 423 19.64 -6.95 -22.26
N ILE A 424 20.37 -5.88 -22.61
CA ILE A 424 21.40 -5.29 -21.74
C ILE A 424 20.77 -4.63 -20.52
N CYS A 425 19.73 -3.82 -20.71
CA CYS A 425 19.00 -3.16 -19.62
C CYS A 425 18.34 -4.20 -18.69
N TYR A 426 17.84 -5.31 -19.23
CA TYR A 426 17.33 -6.41 -18.42
C TYR A 426 18.44 -7.07 -17.59
N ALA A 427 19.62 -7.28 -18.19
CA ALA A 427 20.77 -7.80 -17.46
C ALA A 427 21.20 -6.86 -16.34
N SER A 428 21.10 -5.53 -16.51
CA SER A 428 21.41 -4.55 -15.46
C SER A 428 20.41 -4.53 -14.31
N ALA A 429 19.19 -5.06 -14.50
CA ALA A 429 18.24 -5.25 -13.40
C ALA A 429 18.70 -6.33 -12.40
N GLY A 430 19.60 -7.21 -12.83
CA GLY A 430 20.23 -8.20 -11.95
C GLY A 430 19.28 -9.27 -11.40
N MET A 431 18.12 -9.47 -12.04
CA MET A 431 17.06 -10.37 -11.54
C MET A 431 17.58 -11.73 -11.07
N VAL A 432 17.00 -12.20 -9.97
CA VAL A 432 17.38 -13.45 -9.29
C VAL A 432 16.22 -14.43 -9.39
N ASP A 433 16.47 -15.61 -9.96
CA ASP A 433 15.70 -16.84 -9.72
C ASP A 433 16.70 -17.81 -9.10
N ILE A 434 16.24 -18.62 -8.15
CA ILE A 434 17.11 -19.55 -7.47
C ILE A 434 16.55 -20.96 -7.55
N TYR A 435 16.94 -21.65 -8.63
CA TYR A 435 16.74 -23.08 -8.81
C TYR A 435 17.70 -23.89 -7.92
N ASN A 436 17.29 -25.04 -7.40
CA ASN A 436 18.15 -25.91 -6.59
C ASN A 436 18.25 -27.29 -7.23
N TYR A 437 19.46 -27.85 -7.34
CA TYR A 437 19.68 -29.31 -7.32
C TYR A 437 21.02 -29.63 -6.64
N ARG A 438 20.91 -30.29 -5.47
CA ARG A 438 21.92 -31.05 -4.69
C ARG A 438 23.01 -30.24 -3.97
N PHE A 439 22.72 -29.89 -2.71
CA PHE A 439 23.69 -29.39 -1.72
C PHE A 439 24.14 -30.45 -0.69
N ILE A 440 23.93 -31.74 -0.96
CA ILE A 440 24.52 -32.83 -0.16
C ILE A 440 25.32 -33.68 -1.13
N CYS A 441 26.60 -33.32 -1.28
CA CYS A 441 27.74 -34.06 -1.84
C CYS A 441 28.77 -33.03 -2.37
N PHE A 442 29.30 -32.20 -1.46
CA PHE A 442 30.44 -31.34 -1.77
C PHE A 442 31.70 -32.00 -1.19
N MET A 443 32.45 -32.71 -2.05
CA MET A 443 33.90 -32.99 -1.94
C MET A 443 34.41 -33.84 -3.12
N GLN A 444 33.93 -33.67 -4.38
CA GLN A 444 34.50 -34.49 -5.48
C GLN A 444 34.45 -34.03 -6.95
N ASP A 445 33.79 -32.94 -7.38
CA ASP A 445 33.82 -32.60 -8.83
C ASP A 445 33.72 -31.10 -9.15
N ARG A 446 34.68 -30.58 -9.95
CA ARG A 446 34.74 -29.18 -10.42
C ARG A 446 33.57 -28.79 -11.34
N LYS A 447 32.84 -29.77 -11.90
CA LYS A 447 31.66 -29.51 -12.76
C LYS A 447 30.47 -28.88 -12.03
N ASN A 448 30.41 -28.94 -10.69
CA ASN A 448 29.25 -28.47 -9.91
C ASN A 448 29.26 -26.97 -9.59
N PHE A 449 30.40 -26.29 -9.60
CA PHE A 449 30.48 -24.84 -9.32
C PHE A 449 29.69 -24.00 -10.35
N PHE A 450 29.80 -24.35 -11.63
CA PHE A 450 29.07 -23.67 -12.71
C PHE A 450 27.54 -23.92 -12.66
N ASN A 451 27.11 -25.07 -12.15
CA ASN A 451 25.68 -25.36 -11.95
C ASN A 451 25.11 -24.56 -10.75
N THR A 452 25.92 -24.29 -9.72
CA THR A 452 25.57 -23.38 -8.61
C THR A 452 25.51 -21.90 -9.04
N ILE A 453 26.26 -21.50 -10.08
CA ILE A 453 26.12 -20.15 -10.66
C ILE A 453 24.85 -20.03 -11.51
N LYS A 454 24.44 -21.12 -12.19
CA LYS A 454 23.16 -21.18 -12.93
C LYS A 454 21.95 -21.05 -12.02
N SER A 455 22.04 -21.50 -10.77
CA SER A 455 20.99 -21.37 -9.75
C SER A 455 20.77 -19.97 -9.18
N PHE A 456 21.26 -18.88 -9.77
CA PHE A 456 21.04 -17.50 -9.28
C PHE A 456 20.59 -16.54 -10.39
N GLN A 457 19.85 -17.07 -11.38
CA GLN A 457 19.58 -16.38 -12.63
C GLN A 457 18.12 -16.46 -12.98
N ASN A 458 17.44 -15.32 -13.03
CA ASN A 458 16.16 -15.22 -13.74
C ASN A 458 16.46 -14.68 -15.14
N ASN A 459 16.91 -15.52 -16.06
CA ASN A 459 17.14 -15.08 -17.45
C ASN A 459 15.79 -14.83 -18.16
N ILE A 460 15.82 -14.31 -19.40
CA ILE A 460 14.60 -13.97 -20.14
C ILE A 460 13.65 -15.18 -20.26
N TYR A 461 14.18 -16.39 -20.49
CA TYR A 461 13.33 -17.59 -20.62
C TYR A 461 12.59 -17.90 -19.33
N GLU A 462 13.28 -17.89 -18.19
CA GLU A 462 12.68 -18.19 -16.89
C GLU A 462 11.65 -17.13 -16.48
N TRP A 463 11.98 -15.86 -16.70
CA TRP A 463 11.10 -14.74 -16.39
C TRP A 463 9.82 -14.82 -17.24
N VAL A 464 9.97 -14.95 -18.56
CA VAL A 464 8.83 -15.02 -19.49
C VAL A 464 7.96 -16.24 -19.20
N ARG A 465 8.55 -17.41 -18.97
CA ARG A 465 7.80 -18.62 -18.64
C ARG A 465 6.97 -18.41 -17.38
N ASP A 466 7.60 -17.95 -16.30
CA ASP A 466 6.91 -17.78 -15.01
C ASP A 466 5.83 -16.69 -15.10
N HIS A 467 6.07 -15.60 -15.84
CA HIS A 467 5.09 -14.54 -16.05
C HIS A 467 3.90 -14.99 -16.91
N ARG A 468 4.13 -15.80 -17.95
CA ARG A 468 3.04 -16.44 -18.74
C ARG A 468 2.19 -17.38 -17.88
N VAL A 469 2.82 -18.16 -17.00
CA VAL A 469 2.11 -19.02 -16.03
C VAL A 469 1.29 -18.17 -15.07
N HIS A 470 1.88 -17.09 -14.54
CA HIS A 470 1.22 -16.18 -13.62
C HIS A 470 -0.07 -15.60 -14.22
N HIS A 471 -0.05 -15.08 -15.45
CA HIS A 471 -1.26 -14.57 -16.11
C HIS A 471 -2.30 -15.65 -16.40
N LYS A 472 -1.87 -16.87 -16.75
CA LYS A 472 -2.81 -17.94 -17.12
C LYS A 472 -3.50 -18.57 -15.91
N TYR A 473 -2.82 -18.60 -14.76
CA TYR A 473 -3.27 -19.30 -13.56
C TYR A 473 -3.23 -18.41 -12.33
N THR A 474 -3.51 -17.12 -12.51
CA THR A 474 -3.37 -16.06 -11.49
C THR A 474 -4.03 -16.44 -10.18
N ASP A 475 -3.30 -16.26 -9.08
CA ASP A 475 -3.73 -16.53 -7.70
C ASP A 475 -4.13 -17.99 -7.41
N THR A 476 -3.75 -18.95 -8.25
CA THR A 476 -3.89 -20.39 -7.99
C THR A 476 -2.56 -21.00 -7.51
N ASP A 477 -2.56 -22.29 -7.16
CA ASP A 477 -1.32 -22.99 -6.79
C ASP A 477 -0.31 -23.16 -7.93
N ALA A 478 -0.74 -22.94 -9.18
CA ALA A 478 0.14 -22.87 -10.33
C ALA A 478 0.78 -21.49 -10.53
N ASP A 479 0.31 -20.44 -9.85
CA ASP A 479 0.92 -19.11 -9.88
C ASP A 479 2.23 -19.11 -9.07
N PRO A 480 3.40 -18.80 -9.69
CA PRO A 480 4.68 -18.78 -8.99
C PRO A 480 4.71 -17.88 -7.75
N HIS A 481 3.94 -16.79 -7.77
CA HIS A 481 3.88 -15.79 -6.70
C HIS A 481 2.43 -15.55 -6.24
N ASN A 482 1.67 -16.64 -6.14
CA ASN A 482 0.29 -16.68 -5.68
C ASN A 482 -0.02 -15.74 -4.50
N SER A 483 -0.77 -14.67 -4.76
CA SER A 483 -1.14 -13.65 -3.76
C SER A 483 -2.07 -14.17 -2.65
N ASN A 484 -2.84 -15.24 -2.91
CA ASN A 484 -3.71 -15.87 -1.90
C ASN A 484 -2.92 -16.52 -0.75
N ARG A 485 -1.61 -16.73 -0.91
CA ARG A 485 -0.70 -17.18 0.16
C ARG A 485 -0.22 -16.04 1.06
N GLY A 486 -0.66 -14.81 0.79
CA GLY A 486 -0.43 -13.61 1.57
C GLY A 486 0.74 -12.77 1.06
N PHE A 487 0.77 -11.51 1.49
CA PHE A 487 1.71 -10.48 1.02
C PHE A 487 3.17 -10.95 1.02
N PHE A 488 3.66 -11.47 2.15
CA PHE A 488 5.05 -11.90 2.27
C PHE A 488 5.43 -12.95 1.22
N PHE A 489 4.56 -13.95 0.99
CA PHE A 489 4.80 -14.99 0.00
C PHE A 489 4.90 -14.41 -1.41
N SER A 490 3.90 -13.62 -1.83
CA SER A 490 3.87 -12.99 -3.16
C SER A 490 4.96 -11.94 -3.38
N HIS A 491 5.45 -11.30 -2.31
CA HIS A 491 6.49 -10.27 -2.39
C HIS A 491 7.87 -10.92 -2.54
N VAL A 492 8.29 -11.74 -1.58
CA VAL A 492 9.65 -12.31 -1.57
C VAL A 492 9.70 -13.77 -1.13
N GLY A 493 8.71 -14.26 -0.38
CA GLY A 493 8.70 -15.61 0.19
C GLY A 493 8.72 -16.71 -0.86
N TRP A 494 8.14 -16.48 -2.06
CA TRP A 494 8.19 -17.43 -3.18
C TRP A 494 9.62 -17.72 -3.67
N LEU A 495 10.54 -16.76 -3.51
CA LEU A 495 11.97 -16.95 -3.80
C LEU A 495 12.68 -17.77 -2.70
N MET A 496 12.12 -17.82 -1.49
CA MET A 496 12.72 -18.47 -0.32
C MET A 496 12.35 -19.94 -0.17
N VAL A 497 11.44 -20.46 -1.00
CA VAL A 497 10.96 -21.86 -0.94
C VAL A 497 11.02 -22.54 -2.32
N LYS A 498 10.98 -23.88 -2.36
CA LYS A 498 10.84 -24.62 -3.62
C LYS A 498 9.49 -24.32 -4.29
N LYS A 499 9.46 -24.14 -5.62
CA LYS A 499 8.22 -23.89 -6.37
C LYS A 499 7.21 -25.03 -6.14
N ASN A 500 5.92 -24.70 -6.06
CA ASN A 500 4.85 -25.70 -6.00
C ASN A 500 4.94 -26.60 -7.25
N PRO A 501 4.77 -27.94 -7.13
CA PRO A 501 4.74 -28.85 -8.28
C PRO A 501 3.81 -28.40 -9.41
N ASP A 502 2.70 -27.73 -9.09
CA ASP A 502 1.78 -27.19 -10.09
C ASP A 502 2.37 -26.08 -10.94
N VAL A 503 3.19 -25.19 -10.34
CA VAL A 503 3.95 -24.16 -11.08
C VAL A 503 4.87 -24.83 -12.12
N ILE A 504 5.58 -25.89 -11.71
CA ILE A 504 6.51 -26.61 -12.59
C ILE A 504 5.75 -27.32 -13.70
N ARG A 505 4.67 -28.02 -13.35
CA ARG A 505 3.84 -28.78 -14.29
C ARG A 505 3.21 -27.86 -15.33
N ARG A 506 2.58 -26.76 -14.91
CA ARG A 506 1.95 -25.79 -15.80
C ARG A 506 2.98 -24.99 -16.60
N GLY A 507 4.13 -24.67 -16.01
CA GLY A 507 5.23 -24.00 -16.71
C GLY A 507 5.82 -24.79 -17.89
N ARG A 508 5.80 -26.13 -17.82
CA ARG A 508 6.21 -26.99 -18.95
C ARG A 508 5.21 -26.99 -20.12
N GLN A 509 3.98 -26.55 -19.88
CA GLN A 509 2.91 -26.50 -20.89
C GLN A 509 2.85 -25.14 -21.59
N VAL A 510 3.61 -24.15 -21.12
CA VAL A 510 3.69 -22.84 -21.77
C VAL A 510 4.57 -22.95 -23.00
N ASP A 511 4.04 -22.51 -24.15
CA ASP A 511 4.83 -22.39 -25.37
C ASP A 511 5.91 -21.31 -25.17
N MET A 512 7.15 -21.63 -25.51
CA MET A 512 8.32 -20.77 -25.42
C MET A 512 9.11 -20.74 -26.74
N SER A 513 8.54 -21.30 -27.81
CA SER A 513 9.20 -21.41 -29.12
C SER A 513 9.57 -20.05 -29.70
N ASP A 514 8.72 -19.04 -29.47
CA ASP A 514 8.91 -17.67 -29.90
C ASP A 514 10.13 -16.99 -29.25
N VAL A 515 10.33 -17.23 -27.94
CA VAL A 515 11.49 -16.69 -27.19
C VAL A 515 12.78 -17.38 -27.63
N LEU A 516 12.73 -18.69 -27.85
CA LEU A 516 13.90 -19.47 -28.28
C LEU A 516 14.29 -19.20 -29.74
N ALA A 517 13.32 -18.83 -30.58
CA ALA A 517 13.56 -18.44 -31.97
C ALA A 517 14.16 -17.03 -32.12
N ASP A 518 14.02 -16.17 -31.11
CA ASP A 518 14.64 -14.83 -31.11
C ASP A 518 16.16 -14.96 -30.83
N PRO A 519 17.04 -14.63 -31.79
CA PRO A 519 18.48 -14.80 -31.62
C PRO A 519 19.06 -13.91 -30.52
N VAL A 520 18.45 -12.74 -30.27
CA VAL A 520 18.90 -11.83 -29.21
C VAL A 520 18.49 -12.37 -27.84
N ALA A 521 17.27 -12.88 -27.70
CA ALA A 521 16.82 -13.51 -26.46
C ALA A 521 17.64 -14.79 -26.18
N ALA A 522 17.85 -15.64 -27.19
CA ALA A 522 18.66 -16.85 -27.08
C ALA A 522 20.12 -16.55 -26.66
N PHE A 523 20.72 -15.50 -27.25
CA PHE A 523 22.04 -15.02 -26.82
C PHE A 523 22.03 -14.56 -25.36
N ASN A 524 21.05 -13.74 -24.98
CA ASN A 524 20.91 -13.25 -23.61
C ASN A 524 20.75 -14.40 -22.62
N ILE A 525 19.89 -15.39 -22.91
CA ILE A 525 19.69 -16.59 -22.08
C ILE A 525 21.01 -17.36 -21.88
N LYS A 526 21.76 -17.57 -22.97
CA LYS A 526 23.02 -18.34 -22.93
C LYS A 526 24.12 -17.63 -22.12
N TYR A 527 24.24 -16.31 -22.26
CA TYR A 527 25.32 -15.52 -21.65
C TYR A 527 24.87 -14.68 -20.45
N PHE A 528 23.64 -14.88 -19.97
CA PHE A 528 23.04 -14.11 -18.88
C PHE A 528 23.92 -13.96 -17.65
N PRO A 529 24.61 -14.99 -17.11
CA PRO A 529 25.48 -14.81 -15.94
C PRO A 529 26.57 -13.76 -16.15
N ILE A 530 27.19 -13.76 -17.33
CA ILE A 530 28.27 -12.83 -17.66
C ILE A 530 27.69 -11.43 -17.84
N LEU A 531 26.59 -11.32 -18.61
CA LEU A 531 25.91 -10.05 -18.85
C LEU A 531 25.39 -9.44 -17.54
N LYS A 532 24.77 -10.24 -16.68
CA LYS A 532 24.30 -9.84 -15.35
C LYS A 532 25.45 -9.37 -14.48
N PHE A 533 26.53 -10.14 -14.36
CA PHE A 533 27.69 -9.72 -13.57
C PHE A 533 28.24 -8.38 -14.06
N MET A 534 28.41 -8.26 -15.38
CA MET A 534 28.98 -7.07 -16.00
C MET A 534 28.06 -5.84 -15.86
N PHE A 535 26.78 -5.96 -16.20
CA PHE A 535 25.87 -4.82 -16.28
C PHE A 535 25.10 -4.52 -14.99
N ALA A 536 24.86 -5.51 -14.13
CA ALA A 536 24.21 -5.27 -12.84
C ALA A 536 25.21 -4.86 -11.77
N PHE A 537 26.40 -5.47 -11.70
CA PHE A 537 27.30 -5.30 -10.56
C PHE A 537 28.59 -4.57 -10.94
N LEU A 538 29.33 -5.07 -11.93
CA LEU A 538 30.67 -4.54 -12.23
C LEU A 538 30.65 -3.12 -12.80
N LEU A 539 29.98 -2.89 -13.94
CA LEU A 539 29.98 -1.60 -14.62
C LEU A 539 29.31 -0.49 -13.80
N PRO A 540 28.16 -0.72 -13.14
CA PRO A 540 27.55 0.29 -12.29
C PRO A 540 28.49 0.76 -11.17
N VAL A 541 29.31 -0.12 -10.60
CA VAL A 541 30.29 0.21 -9.55
C VAL A 541 31.55 0.86 -10.12
N MET A 542 32.08 0.35 -11.24
CA MET A 542 33.28 0.91 -11.87
C MET A 542 33.06 2.32 -12.37
N LEU A 543 31.90 2.62 -12.95
CA LEU A 543 31.67 3.90 -13.60
C LEU A 543 31.84 5.09 -12.63
N PRO A 544 31.22 5.12 -11.42
CA PRO A 544 31.49 6.16 -10.43
C PRO A 544 32.97 6.31 -10.06
N VAL A 545 33.66 5.17 -9.87
CA VAL A 545 35.06 5.14 -9.46
C VAL A 545 35.94 5.81 -10.51
N TYR A 546 35.74 5.50 -11.79
CA TYR A 546 36.61 6.00 -12.86
C TYR A 546 36.12 7.31 -13.49
N ALA A 547 34.82 7.61 -13.48
CA ALA A 547 34.28 8.78 -14.16
C ALA A 547 34.27 10.04 -13.27
N TRP A 548 34.09 9.91 -11.96
CA TRP A 548 34.11 11.05 -11.02
C TRP A 548 34.84 10.76 -9.71
N ASN A 549 35.77 9.81 -9.73
CA ASN A 549 36.70 9.51 -8.64
C ASN A 549 36.00 9.14 -7.31
N GLU A 550 34.87 8.43 -7.40
CA GLU A 550 34.20 7.87 -6.23
C GLU A 550 35.02 6.74 -5.60
N THR A 551 34.87 6.52 -4.29
CA THR A 551 35.50 5.37 -3.64
C THR A 551 34.82 4.06 -4.04
N TRP A 552 35.60 2.98 -4.20
CA TRP A 552 35.07 1.64 -4.46
C TRP A 552 33.99 1.22 -3.47
N TYR A 553 34.16 1.55 -2.19
CA TYR A 553 33.19 1.25 -1.15
C TYR A 553 31.85 1.97 -1.38
N ARG A 554 31.86 3.30 -1.59
CA ARG A 554 30.62 4.08 -1.83
C ARG A 554 29.94 3.66 -3.14
N ALA A 555 30.71 3.41 -4.19
CA ALA A 555 30.18 2.91 -5.45
C ALA A 555 29.50 1.53 -5.28
N PHE A 556 30.14 0.60 -4.58
CA PHE A 556 29.58 -0.71 -4.27
C PHE A 556 28.30 -0.61 -3.42
N VAL A 557 28.32 0.17 -2.33
CA VAL A 557 27.16 0.33 -1.45
C VAL A 557 25.98 0.96 -2.20
N SER A 558 26.21 2.01 -2.98
CA SER A 558 25.14 2.67 -3.74
C SER A 558 24.53 1.75 -4.80
N GLN A 559 25.35 1.03 -5.58
CA GLN A 559 24.86 0.28 -6.74
C GLN A 559 24.46 -1.16 -6.39
N ASP A 560 25.29 -1.89 -5.66
CA ASP A 560 25.07 -3.33 -5.46
C ASP A 560 24.22 -3.64 -4.24
N ILE A 561 24.06 -2.67 -3.34
CA ILE A 561 23.22 -2.79 -2.15
C ILE A 561 21.97 -1.91 -2.30
N ILE A 562 22.11 -0.59 -2.32
CA ILE A 562 20.96 0.34 -2.25
C ILE A 562 20.09 0.25 -3.51
N ARG A 563 20.64 0.57 -4.68
CA ARG A 563 19.92 0.50 -5.96
C ARG A 563 19.29 -0.87 -6.18
N TYR A 564 20.06 -1.93 -5.95
CA TYR A 564 19.66 -3.30 -6.25
C TYR A 564 18.47 -3.76 -5.40
N VAL A 565 18.49 -3.49 -4.08
CA VAL A 565 17.36 -3.84 -3.20
C VAL A 565 16.12 -3.00 -3.50
N ILE A 566 16.27 -1.70 -3.79
CA ILE A 566 15.14 -0.84 -4.16
C ILE A 566 14.50 -1.33 -5.47
N LEU A 567 15.31 -1.69 -6.47
CA LEU A 567 14.82 -2.23 -7.74
C LEU A 567 14.05 -3.53 -7.55
N LEU A 568 14.61 -4.50 -6.82
CA LEU A 568 13.95 -5.77 -6.55
C LEU A 568 12.60 -5.58 -5.84
N ASN A 569 12.55 -4.77 -4.78
CA ASN A 569 11.32 -4.52 -4.03
C ASN A 569 10.27 -3.77 -4.87
N ALA A 570 10.69 -2.85 -5.75
CA ALA A 570 9.80 -2.18 -6.68
C ALA A 570 9.13 -3.18 -7.63
N ILE A 571 9.88 -4.12 -8.20
CA ILE A 571 9.35 -5.20 -9.05
C ILE A 571 8.45 -6.14 -8.26
N TRP A 572 8.90 -6.62 -7.10
CA TRP A 572 8.14 -7.55 -6.25
C TRP A 572 6.85 -6.95 -5.70
N SER A 573 6.78 -5.63 -5.57
CA SER A 573 5.55 -4.93 -5.18
C SER A 573 4.43 -5.09 -6.21
N VAL A 574 4.76 -5.30 -7.49
CA VAL A 574 3.77 -5.59 -8.54
C VAL A 574 3.07 -6.91 -8.25
N ASN A 575 3.83 -7.96 -7.91
CA ASN A 575 3.29 -9.29 -7.62
C ASN A 575 2.48 -9.36 -6.31
N SER A 576 2.65 -8.39 -5.42
CA SER A 576 2.12 -8.42 -4.05
C SER A 576 1.16 -7.28 -3.80
N ALA A 577 1.67 -6.05 -3.65
CA ALA A 577 0.85 -4.88 -3.38
C ALA A 577 -0.18 -4.63 -4.50
N ALA A 578 0.18 -4.81 -5.78
CA ALA A 578 -0.77 -4.66 -6.87
C ALA A 578 -1.73 -5.84 -7.06
N HIS A 579 -1.58 -6.95 -6.31
CA HIS A 579 -2.59 -8.01 -6.23
C HIS A 579 -3.49 -7.91 -4.98
N ILE A 580 -3.11 -7.11 -3.98
CA ILE A 580 -3.78 -7.11 -2.68
C ILE A 580 -4.47 -5.76 -2.41
N TRP A 581 -3.88 -4.64 -2.87
CA TRP A 581 -4.34 -3.30 -2.50
C TRP A 581 -4.46 -2.38 -3.70
N GLY A 582 -5.69 -1.97 -4.00
CA GLY A 582 -6.04 -0.99 -5.02
C GLY A 582 -7.47 -1.16 -5.50
N SER A 583 -7.86 -0.42 -6.53
CA SER A 583 -9.19 -0.53 -7.16
C SER A 583 -9.19 -1.54 -8.31
N LYS A 584 -10.37 -2.03 -8.74
CA LYS A 584 -10.52 -3.02 -9.82
C LYS A 584 -11.50 -2.54 -10.91
N PRO A 585 -11.20 -1.43 -11.59
CA PRO A 585 -12.11 -0.79 -12.53
C PRO A 585 -12.45 -1.62 -13.78
N TYR A 586 -11.69 -2.65 -14.12
CA TYR A 586 -11.87 -3.43 -15.35
C TYR A 586 -12.36 -4.86 -15.09
N ASP A 587 -11.87 -5.53 -14.04
CA ASP A 587 -12.39 -6.83 -13.61
C ASP A 587 -12.29 -7.01 -12.09
N ALA A 588 -13.44 -7.01 -11.41
CA ALA A 588 -13.55 -7.16 -9.97
C ALA A 588 -13.31 -8.60 -9.48
N HIS A 589 -13.39 -9.60 -10.37
CA HIS A 589 -13.37 -11.03 -10.03
C HIS A 589 -11.97 -11.62 -9.92
N ILE A 590 -10.94 -10.88 -10.36
CA ILE A 590 -9.53 -11.25 -10.25
C ILE A 590 -8.87 -10.46 -9.11
N ASN A 591 -7.78 -10.95 -8.48
CA ASN A 591 -7.11 -10.18 -7.43
C ASN A 591 -6.34 -8.93 -7.90
N PRO A 592 -5.70 -8.88 -9.09
CA PRO A 592 -5.00 -7.70 -9.60
C PRO A 592 -5.77 -6.39 -9.43
N THR A 593 -5.07 -5.35 -9.01
CA THR A 593 -5.59 -4.02 -8.65
C THR A 593 -4.79 -2.90 -9.29
N GLU A 594 -5.43 -1.75 -9.46
CA GLU A 594 -4.80 -0.49 -9.81
C GLU A 594 -4.21 0.15 -8.55
N ASN A 595 -2.88 0.23 -8.48
CA ASN A 595 -2.15 0.80 -7.36
C ASN A 595 -1.19 1.91 -7.84
N ARG A 596 -1.51 3.16 -7.51
CA ARG A 596 -0.73 4.34 -7.94
C ARG A 596 0.69 4.38 -7.35
N TRP A 597 0.88 3.88 -6.13
CA TRP A 597 2.20 3.85 -5.50
C TRP A 597 3.10 2.82 -6.16
N VAL A 598 2.58 1.62 -6.38
CA VAL A 598 3.28 0.61 -7.17
C VAL A 598 3.57 1.18 -8.56
N ASN A 599 2.61 1.85 -9.20
CA ASN A 599 2.79 2.41 -10.53
C ASN A 599 3.94 3.43 -10.61
N LEU A 600 4.10 4.25 -9.57
CA LEU A 600 5.20 5.22 -9.46
C LEU A 600 6.56 4.52 -9.37
N PHE A 601 6.69 3.53 -8.49
CA PHE A 601 7.97 2.86 -8.23
C PHE A 601 8.29 1.76 -9.25
N SER A 602 7.32 1.12 -9.88
CA SER A 602 7.56 0.06 -10.87
C SER A 602 7.74 0.60 -12.30
N GLY A 603 7.76 1.93 -12.48
CA GLY A 603 7.91 2.54 -13.80
C GLY A 603 6.69 2.38 -14.71
N GLY A 604 5.50 2.15 -14.14
CA GLY A 604 4.25 2.04 -14.91
C GLY A 604 3.47 0.73 -14.79
N GLU A 605 3.91 -0.20 -13.95
CA GLU A 605 3.32 -1.56 -13.89
C GLU A 605 2.31 -1.74 -12.75
N GLY A 606 1.96 -0.66 -12.06
CA GLY A 606 0.99 -0.70 -10.96
C GLY A 606 -0.46 -0.60 -11.41
N LEU A 607 -0.72 -0.31 -12.69
CA LEU A 607 -2.06 -0.38 -13.30
C LEU A 607 -2.40 -1.84 -13.65
N HIS A 608 -2.40 -2.68 -12.62
CA HIS A 608 -2.28 -4.11 -12.77
C HIS A 608 -3.62 -4.81 -13.05
N ASN A 609 -4.74 -4.21 -12.64
CA ASN A 609 -6.06 -4.72 -13.01
C ASN A 609 -6.29 -4.58 -14.52
N TYR A 610 -5.98 -3.42 -15.09
CA TYR A 610 -6.01 -3.20 -16.52
C TYR A 610 -5.08 -4.17 -17.25
N HIS A 611 -3.84 -4.28 -16.78
CA HIS A 611 -2.84 -5.14 -17.39
C HIS A 611 -3.27 -6.62 -17.44
N HIS A 612 -3.86 -7.15 -16.38
CA HIS A 612 -4.34 -8.54 -16.37
C HIS A 612 -5.55 -8.77 -17.28
N VAL A 613 -6.37 -7.74 -17.49
CA VAL A 613 -7.52 -7.80 -18.41
C VAL A 613 -7.10 -7.65 -19.87
N PHE A 614 -6.12 -6.79 -20.15
CA PHE A 614 -5.60 -6.51 -21.49
C PHE A 614 -4.07 -6.74 -21.54
N PRO A 615 -3.59 -7.98 -21.36
CA PRO A 615 -2.15 -8.26 -21.25
C PRO A 615 -1.35 -7.91 -22.50
N TRP A 616 -2.00 -7.90 -23.67
CA TRP A 616 -1.39 -7.56 -24.96
C TRP A 616 -1.29 -6.06 -25.24
N ASP A 617 -1.82 -5.17 -24.38
CA ASP A 617 -1.68 -3.72 -24.56
C ASP A 617 -0.24 -3.28 -24.28
N TYR A 618 0.41 -2.62 -25.24
CA TYR A 618 1.80 -2.17 -25.08
C TYR A 618 1.97 -1.09 -24.03
N LYS A 619 0.92 -0.34 -23.68
CA LYS A 619 0.95 0.68 -22.63
C LYS A 619 0.84 0.08 -21.23
N ALA A 620 0.21 -1.09 -21.13
CA ALA A 620 -0.26 -1.68 -19.87
C ALA A 620 -1.13 -0.71 -19.03
N ALA A 621 -1.78 0.25 -19.69
CA ALA A 621 -2.48 1.36 -19.06
C ALA A 621 -3.51 1.97 -20.02
N GLU A 622 -4.69 2.37 -19.52
CA GLU A 622 -5.73 3.02 -20.32
C GLU A 622 -5.41 4.50 -20.63
N LEU A 623 -5.25 5.34 -19.61
CA LEU A 623 -5.29 6.81 -19.74
C LEU A 623 -3.93 7.52 -19.62
N HIS A 624 -2.95 6.90 -18.95
CA HIS A 624 -1.68 7.54 -18.63
C HIS A 624 -0.50 6.74 -19.18
N GLY A 625 0.37 7.41 -19.94
CA GLY A 625 1.64 6.84 -20.37
C GLY A 625 2.60 6.73 -19.19
N SER A 626 3.30 5.60 -19.10
CA SER A 626 4.39 5.39 -18.15
C SER A 626 5.76 5.82 -18.72
N PRO A 627 6.82 5.94 -17.90
CA PRO A 627 8.19 6.07 -18.41
C PRO A 627 8.53 5.00 -19.46
N THR A 628 8.11 3.74 -19.24
CA THR A 628 8.26 2.64 -20.19
C THR A 628 7.50 2.89 -21.49
N THR A 629 6.27 3.39 -21.41
CA THR A 629 5.46 3.74 -22.58
C THR A 629 6.11 4.87 -23.38
N THR A 630 6.62 5.89 -22.70
CA THR A 630 7.37 7.01 -23.31
C THR A 630 8.62 6.51 -24.03
N PHE A 631 9.36 5.58 -23.42
CA PHE A 631 10.53 4.94 -24.02
C PHE A 631 10.16 4.16 -25.29
N ILE A 632 9.13 3.31 -25.24
CA ILE A 632 8.66 2.54 -26.40
C ILE A 632 8.20 3.50 -27.52
N ASN A 633 7.44 4.54 -27.19
CA ASN A 633 6.98 5.55 -28.15
C ASN A 633 8.13 6.31 -28.81
N PHE A 634 9.21 6.61 -28.09
CA PHE A 634 10.42 7.19 -28.67
C PHE A 634 11.03 6.25 -29.71
N PHE A 635 11.20 4.97 -29.38
CA PHE A 635 11.72 3.99 -30.33
C PHE A 635 10.77 3.70 -31.50
N ALA A 636 9.47 3.91 -31.32
CA ALA A 636 8.49 3.83 -32.39
C ALA A 636 8.66 4.98 -33.39
N LYS A 637 8.88 6.21 -32.89
CA LYS A 637 9.12 7.40 -33.74
C LYS A 637 10.34 7.23 -34.65
N ILE A 638 11.39 6.55 -34.18
CA ILE A 638 12.59 6.26 -34.99
C ILE A 638 12.50 4.94 -35.78
N GLY A 639 11.34 4.26 -35.74
CA GLY A 639 11.07 3.05 -36.52
C GLY A 639 11.79 1.79 -36.03
N TRP A 640 12.15 1.73 -34.74
CA TRP A 640 12.79 0.58 -34.09
C TRP A 640 11.79 -0.25 -33.27
N ALA A 641 10.73 0.38 -32.77
CA ALA A 641 9.52 -0.31 -32.29
C ALA A 641 8.39 -0.11 -33.32
N TYR A 642 7.52 -1.10 -33.48
CA TYR A 642 6.40 -1.07 -34.41
C TYR A 642 5.34 -2.08 -33.97
N ASP A 643 4.18 -2.10 -34.65
CA ASP A 643 3.07 -3.01 -34.33
C ASP A 643 2.62 -2.89 -32.85
N LEU A 644 2.51 -1.64 -32.38
CA LEU A 644 2.08 -1.29 -31.02
C LEU A 644 0.61 -1.63 -30.84
N LYS A 645 0.31 -2.67 -30.05
CA LYS A 645 -1.07 -3.15 -29.84
C LYS A 645 -1.77 -2.35 -28.75
N GLU A 646 -2.98 -1.89 -29.02
CA GLU A 646 -3.86 -1.27 -28.04
C GLU A 646 -5.29 -1.83 -28.19
N PRO A 647 -6.04 -2.02 -27.10
CA PRO A 647 -7.47 -2.33 -27.18
C PRO A 647 -8.26 -1.10 -27.67
N SER A 648 -9.36 -1.34 -28.37
CA SER A 648 -10.27 -0.25 -28.75
C SER A 648 -10.94 0.34 -27.50
N LYS A 649 -11.28 1.64 -27.57
CA LYS A 649 -11.96 2.32 -26.46
C LYS A 649 -13.31 1.67 -26.14
N GLU A 650 -13.98 1.14 -27.17
CA GLU A 650 -15.24 0.43 -27.09
C GLU A 650 -15.09 -0.90 -26.35
N LEU A 651 -14.02 -1.64 -26.61
CA LEU A 651 -13.70 -2.87 -25.90
C LEU A 651 -13.42 -2.59 -24.42
N VAL A 652 -12.58 -1.60 -24.12
CA VAL A 652 -12.28 -1.20 -22.73
C VAL A 652 -13.54 -0.81 -21.97
N LYS A 653 -14.38 0.05 -22.57
CA LYS A 653 -15.67 0.46 -21.98
C LYS A 653 -16.60 -0.73 -21.75
N THR A 654 -16.66 -1.67 -22.69
CA THR A 654 -17.54 -2.84 -22.60
C THR A 654 -17.11 -3.77 -21.47
N VAL A 655 -15.82 -4.07 -21.37
CA VAL A 655 -15.28 -4.92 -20.30
C VAL A 655 -15.45 -4.26 -18.94
N MET A 656 -15.08 -2.98 -18.83
CA MET A 656 -15.31 -2.15 -17.65
C MET A 656 -16.76 -2.29 -17.18
N ARG A 657 -17.76 -2.02 -18.05
CA ARG A 657 -19.19 -2.12 -17.69
C ARG A 657 -19.61 -3.51 -17.23
N LYS A 658 -19.10 -4.56 -17.87
CA LYS A 658 -19.52 -5.94 -17.60
C LYS A 658 -18.89 -6.50 -16.31
N ARG A 659 -17.65 -6.11 -15.99
CA ARG A 659 -16.83 -6.80 -14.99
C ARG A 659 -16.17 -5.90 -13.95
N GLY A 660 -16.10 -4.59 -14.18
CA GLY A 660 -15.46 -3.64 -13.28
C GLY A 660 -16.19 -3.49 -11.95
N ASP A 661 -15.46 -3.05 -10.92
CA ASP A 661 -15.98 -2.78 -9.56
C ASP A 661 -16.72 -1.44 -9.41
N GLY A 662 -16.87 -0.70 -10.51
CA GLY A 662 -17.49 0.62 -10.55
C GLY A 662 -16.59 1.78 -10.11
N SER A 663 -15.30 1.56 -9.89
CA SER A 663 -14.36 2.61 -9.50
C SER A 663 -13.84 3.45 -10.68
N HIS A 664 -14.18 3.09 -11.92
CA HIS A 664 -13.65 3.77 -13.11
C HIS A 664 -14.20 5.19 -13.26
N SER A 665 -13.38 6.12 -13.72
CA SER A 665 -13.75 7.52 -13.96
C SER A 665 -14.94 7.74 -14.92
N LEU A 666 -15.27 6.75 -15.76
CA LEU A 666 -16.37 6.80 -16.73
C LEU A 666 -17.62 6.07 -16.25
N TRP A 667 -17.60 5.48 -15.04
CA TRP A 667 -18.72 4.71 -14.51
C TRP A 667 -19.99 5.55 -14.32
N GLU A 668 -19.85 6.83 -13.98
CA GLU A 668 -20.96 7.77 -13.82
C GLU A 668 -21.46 8.37 -15.15
N ALA A 669 -20.75 8.14 -16.27
CA ALA A 669 -20.97 8.88 -17.52
C ALA A 669 -21.93 8.20 -18.52
N VAL A 670 -22.42 6.99 -18.25
CA VAL A 670 -23.33 6.28 -19.19
C VAL A 670 -24.40 5.48 -18.44
N PRO A 671 -25.70 5.64 -18.78
CA PRO A 671 -26.80 4.90 -18.15
C PRO A 671 -26.69 3.38 -18.37
N TYR A 672 -27.15 2.62 -17.37
CA TYR A 672 -27.25 1.16 -17.42
C TYR A 672 -28.16 0.70 -18.56
N PRO A 673 -27.83 -0.39 -19.30
CA PRO A 673 -28.81 -1.05 -20.15
C PRO A 673 -29.93 -1.60 -19.26
N ALA A 674 -31.17 -1.27 -19.60
CA ALA A 674 -32.35 -1.81 -18.95
C ALA A 674 -32.33 -3.34 -19.05
N ILE A 675 -32.40 -4.02 -17.91
CA ILE A 675 -32.62 -5.47 -17.85
C ILE A 675 -34.01 -5.70 -18.44
N SER A 676 -34.07 -6.30 -19.62
CA SER A 676 -35.30 -6.88 -20.15
C SER A 676 -35.79 -7.92 -19.15
N GLN A 677 -36.91 -7.63 -18.50
CA GLN A 677 -37.70 -8.65 -17.83
C GLN A 677 -38.14 -9.64 -18.93
N ILE A 678 -37.51 -10.82 -18.94
CA ILE A 678 -38.11 -11.99 -19.56
C ILE A 678 -38.99 -12.61 -18.48
N GLU A 679 -40.28 -12.72 -18.80
CA GLU A 679 -41.37 -13.29 -18.00
C GLU A 679 -41.07 -14.68 -17.44
#